data_AF-A0ABD3QP41-F1
#
_entry.id   AF-A0ABD3QP41-F1
#
_cell.length_a   1.000
_cell.length_b   1.000
_cell.length_c   1.000
_cell.angle_alpha   90.00
_cell.angle_beta   90.00
_cell.angle_gamma   90.00
#
_symmetry.space_group_name_H-M   'P 1'
#
loop_
_entity.id
_entity.type
_entity.pdbx_description
1 polymer ?
#
loop_
_entity_poly.entity_id
_entity_poly.type
_entity_poly.pdbx_seq_one_letter_code
_entity_poly.pdbx_strand_id
1 'polypeptide(L)'
;MTTLCRSMLSNDEFLNSFQRRNNSKVEEKSERNFSPIARWWHSNPILVQTGKTIAIPSIALSAAIIRREPNATHGEGQSLPLHFSLCTRCLSLLFIISNIPRPSLESTCPMCTTNSNTKERRSLLRPPPGSHTGTATSAFSHPYSRPLFERANSDDSQNGKNAKSKQTMMIASQSFSGLVKIAMASTIGILLFVSLLLATLQRHSLPSGSVQLRGNSNPHEHEPMLDTATLQHPFDSIWPNDQLPQWAIKSPPAALFPPPHTIPLSKRTCLVHVGKTAGSTIGCQLGFNLHCPAADDDDTPRSIAPGRLPRYVTNMFHTNIYDCDDASTRYYLFVVRNPLERIQSAFAYDKPRDWGEFRRTMGDKYYWLRKRLYADCGFETLEDLAVRGLRNETTRRVMDGALVTTSEECKRRAVASLLGTEHFGCHFYYNYQYHYEGVPSNATIMTIRTEHIVRDWNAVEVELGGQTNILGLPEKGAVMQRNNVNTAKADSDKYLSEESRMVICKLLCNDIQVYKEILRRSVNLDVEQVAISIDELKHSCPIEAVATTCDTPKPDIRQKLLDSRGYQGQTQIRSPYEEHWQGEWPLPYKMTKDYAKYLRKTSPDKEVCFVHVGKTAGSTIACALGFNMPECRKANTATVAPGLLPQYTTKRFHCGLYDCFDDSAYYMFALRNPLVRFVSAFNYDMPLDWEAFRAQEGERQYNFLKKLFLDCPYRSVEEMVKLGIDEGYDGNITISNECRQRALGAIDGTGHYGTQMYYNYQYYAEGIPKGANVLVIRTEHLVDDWNSAESMVGGVTNILGPDQTTLVFTNVNGHSAPETKELSDESRFLLCEKLCNEIQVYKKILNVAVNLSEEQRQQSFEELKVSCPREAIAESCEVPLPDITTKLYRSRGYNEGIRLDAPQGEISIGRSLHPEPPSPYELTWPDLKLPFYMKKDREFAVESVPADKKTCFVHVGKTAGSTVGCAIGFNLHCSSKTIAPGVFPQYATNMFHSQMYDCHDDSAYFVFVVRNPLDRMISAFNYDNPSKDWEKFRQEYGQKHYNFRKKLYMDCPFTTFDELAQQGLSSHGNATEECRRRAAAAIDGTEHFGCHFFFNYQYHLEAVPHGSTIMTIRTEHLIEDWNSVEYNLGGQKKVLGPNQMVLSHNNVNTASGDKLKHLSDESRTLICEKLCNEIQMYKKILRNSINLSEEQVKESIIEEMMESCPVEAKSEQCKDPLPDITNKLVNSRGYLKKDDGISRMVPSS
;
A
#
# COMPACT_ATOMS: atom_id res chain seq x y z
N MET A 1 -6.17 71.33 8.08
CA MET A 1 -4.78 71.61 7.65
C MET A 1 -4.47 70.63 6.53
N THR A 2 -4.36 71.10 5.29
CA THR A 2 -3.08 71.50 4.63
C THR A 2 -2.06 70.34 4.65
N THR A 3 -1.87 69.53 3.59
CA THR A 3 -1.62 69.77 2.14
C THR A 3 -0.15 70.06 1.82
N LEU A 4 0.28 69.54 0.66
CA LEU A 4 1.39 69.89 -0.25
C LEU A 4 2.29 68.65 -0.54
N CYS A 5 2.75 68.35 -1.76
CA CYS A 5 2.50 68.88 -3.13
C CYS A 5 3.14 67.88 -4.14
N ARG A 6 2.93 67.84 -5.47
CA ARG A 6 1.99 68.40 -6.50
C ARG A 6 2.17 67.45 -7.75
N SER A 7 1.86 67.64 -9.04
CA SER A 7 1.18 68.53 -10.03
C SER A 7 1.31 67.77 -11.40
N MET A 8 0.60 67.95 -12.52
CA MET A 8 -0.55 68.71 -13.10
C MET A 8 -0.72 68.13 -14.55
N LEU A 9 -1.73 68.27 -15.41
CA LEU A 9 -3.03 68.96 -15.64
C LEU A 9 -3.82 68.03 -16.65
N SER A 10 -5.10 68.15 -17.04
CA SER A 10 -6.23 69.04 -16.75
C SER A 10 -7.57 68.38 -17.14
N ASN A 11 -8.66 69.02 -16.71
CA ASN A 11 -9.98 69.33 -17.33
C ASN A 11 -10.24 68.85 -18.80
N ASP A 12 -11.49 68.54 -19.23
CA ASP A 12 -12.65 69.47 -19.27
C ASP A 12 -14.08 68.85 -19.13
N GLU A 13 -15.01 69.77 -18.87
CA GLU A 13 -16.50 69.91 -18.94
C GLU A 13 -17.44 68.86 -19.63
N PHE A 14 -18.78 68.97 -19.61
CA PHE A 14 -19.83 69.28 -18.60
C PHE A 14 -21.25 69.00 -19.22
N LEU A 15 -22.35 69.28 -18.50
CA LEU A 15 -23.79 69.21 -18.91
C LEU A 15 -24.40 67.78 -18.97
N ASN A 16 -25.70 67.52 -18.69
CA ASN A 16 -26.81 68.43 -18.37
C ASN A 16 -27.92 67.83 -17.45
N SER A 17 -28.70 68.73 -16.84
CA SER A 17 -30.11 68.71 -16.37
C SER A 17 -30.99 67.43 -16.47
N PHE A 18 -31.99 67.17 -15.59
CA PHE A 18 -32.40 67.70 -14.26
C PHE A 18 -33.69 66.98 -13.76
N GLN A 19 -33.88 66.71 -12.44
CA GLN A 19 -35.13 66.93 -11.64
C GLN A 19 -35.24 66.18 -10.28
N ARG A 20 -35.34 66.94 -9.18
CA ARG A 20 -36.25 66.84 -7.98
C ARG A 20 -36.42 65.50 -7.19
N ARG A 21 -36.52 65.47 -5.85
CA ARG A 21 -36.34 66.47 -4.75
C ARG A 21 -36.30 65.79 -3.34
N ASN A 22 -35.56 66.41 -2.41
CA ASN A 22 -35.81 66.56 -0.94
C ASN A 22 -35.78 65.37 0.07
N ASN A 23 -34.88 65.52 1.06
CA ASN A 23 -35.08 65.41 2.53
C ASN A 23 -35.27 64.03 3.23
N SER A 24 -34.95 63.83 4.53
CA SER A 24 -33.90 64.40 5.42
C SER A 24 -33.93 63.76 6.84
N LYS A 25 -32.77 63.55 7.50
CA LYS A 25 -32.58 63.40 9.00
C LYS A 25 -33.19 62.13 9.67
N VAL A 26 -32.90 61.68 10.92
CA VAL A 26 -31.80 61.74 11.95
C VAL A 26 -32.14 60.71 13.08
N GLU A 27 -31.17 60.28 13.94
CA GLU A 27 -31.36 59.58 15.27
C GLU A 27 -31.94 58.12 15.27
N GLU A 28 -31.78 57.23 16.29
CA GLU A 28 -30.85 57.09 17.45
C GLU A 28 -30.73 55.62 18.01
N LYS A 29 -29.59 55.29 18.67
CA LYS A 29 -29.29 54.41 19.86
C LYS A 29 -29.92 53.01 20.19
N SER A 30 -29.17 52.31 21.07
CA SER A 30 -29.47 51.13 21.96
C SER A 30 -29.41 49.72 21.34
N GLU A 31 -28.82 48.66 21.92
CA GLU A 31 -28.70 48.13 23.31
C GLU A 31 -30.00 47.44 23.82
N ARG A 32 -30.02 46.31 24.58
CA ARG A 32 -28.97 45.55 25.29
C ARG A 32 -29.40 44.07 25.60
N ASN A 33 -28.44 43.27 26.13
CA ASN A 33 -28.49 41.98 26.87
C ASN A 33 -29.80 41.66 27.65
N PHE A 34 -30.19 40.40 27.95
CA PHE A 34 -29.54 39.47 28.93
C PHE A 34 -30.11 38.02 28.97
N SER A 35 -29.49 37.14 29.77
CA SER A 35 -29.92 35.79 30.24
C SER A 35 -30.74 35.93 31.58
N PRO A 36 -31.11 34.92 32.44
CA PRO A 36 -30.82 33.46 32.47
C PRO A 36 -31.89 32.50 33.12
N ILE A 37 -31.47 31.28 33.53
CA ILE A 37 -31.97 30.42 34.66
C ILE A 37 -33.31 29.62 34.54
N ALA A 38 -33.15 28.32 34.24
CA ALA A 38 -33.52 27.09 34.99
C ALA A 38 -34.90 26.80 35.69
N ARG A 39 -35.18 25.47 35.78
CA ARG A 39 -36.20 24.75 36.62
C ARG A 39 -37.67 24.88 36.14
N TRP A 40 -38.60 23.94 36.40
CA TRP A 40 -38.53 22.54 36.86
C TRP A 40 -39.78 21.74 36.38
N TRP A 41 -39.67 20.40 36.45
CA TRP A 41 -40.71 19.37 36.68
C TRP A 41 -42.19 19.51 36.23
N HIS A 42 -42.71 18.35 35.77
CA HIS A 42 -44.11 17.88 35.82
C HIS A 42 -45.16 18.61 34.94
N SER A 43 -46.28 17.98 34.57
CA SER A 43 -46.58 16.55 34.31
C SER A 43 -47.97 16.44 33.69
N ASN A 44 -48.09 15.79 32.53
CA ASN A 44 -49.33 15.17 32.03
C ASN A 44 -50.53 16.11 31.77
N PRO A 45 -51.66 15.62 31.19
CA PRO A 45 -51.76 14.66 30.08
C PRO A 45 -52.81 15.09 29.02
N ILE A 46 -53.25 14.12 28.21
CA ILE A 46 -54.66 13.91 27.80
C ILE A 46 -55.20 14.61 26.53
N LEU A 47 -55.69 13.75 25.61
CA LEU A 47 -56.72 13.95 24.57
C LEU A 47 -56.54 15.02 23.46
N VAL A 48 -57.16 14.93 22.26
CA VAL A 48 -57.52 13.76 21.41
C VAL A 48 -57.94 14.20 20.00
N GLN A 49 -57.71 13.33 18.99
CA GLN A 49 -58.35 13.27 17.67
C GLN A 49 -58.35 14.49 16.71
N THR A 50 -58.63 14.18 15.43
CA THR A 50 -58.86 15.07 14.29
C THR A 50 -57.63 15.92 13.88
N GLY A 51 -57.05 15.76 12.69
CA GLY A 51 -57.42 14.92 11.55
C GLY A 51 -58.35 15.65 10.59
N LYS A 52 -57.75 16.40 9.65
CA LYS A 52 -58.35 16.77 8.38
C LYS A 52 -57.28 17.04 7.32
N THR A 53 -57.40 16.28 6.23
CA THR A 53 -56.92 16.55 4.88
C THR A 53 -57.12 18.02 4.46
N ILE A 54 -56.23 18.58 3.62
CA ILE A 54 -56.58 19.31 2.38
C ILE A 54 -55.33 19.82 1.62
N ALA A 55 -55.44 19.86 0.28
CA ALA A 55 -54.68 20.61 -0.73
C ALA A 55 -53.14 20.54 -0.79
N ILE A 56 -52.67 19.86 -1.84
CA ILE A 56 -51.50 20.27 -2.63
C ILE A 56 -51.79 21.64 -3.29
N PRO A 57 -50.79 22.53 -3.40
CA PRO A 57 -50.66 23.35 -4.61
C PRO A 57 -49.26 23.20 -5.25
N SER A 58 -49.22 22.80 -6.52
CA SER A 58 -48.00 22.76 -7.31
C SER A 58 -47.62 24.15 -7.83
N ILE A 59 -46.40 24.61 -7.57
CA ILE A 59 -45.76 25.69 -8.33
C ILE A 59 -44.33 25.26 -8.67
N ALA A 60 -43.95 25.42 -9.93
CA ALA A 60 -42.57 25.30 -10.41
C ALA A 60 -42.12 26.66 -10.94
N LEU A 61 -40.83 27.01 -10.77
CA LEU A 61 -40.04 27.67 -11.83
C LEU A 61 -38.52 27.72 -11.48
N SER A 62 -37.70 27.37 -12.47
CA SER A 62 -36.48 28.06 -12.93
C SER A 62 -35.29 28.44 -12.00
N ALA A 63 -34.10 28.05 -12.51
CA ALA A 63 -32.92 28.90 -12.77
C ALA A 63 -31.74 29.02 -11.76
N ALA A 64 -30.64 28.37 -12.13
CA ALA A 64 -29.41 29.00 -12.68
C ALA A 64 -28.15 29.33 -11.82
N ILE A 65 -27.11 28.50 -12.06
CA ILE A 65 -25.68 28.85 -12.34
C ILE A 65 -24.76 29.30 -11.15
N ILE A 66 -23.46 29.06 -11.36
CA ILE A 66 -22.23 29.51 -10.65
C ILE A 66 -21.74 28.65 -9.47
N ARG A 67 -20.76 27.80 -9.76
CA ARG A 67 -19.57 27.61 -8.89
C ARG A 67 -18.31 27.82 -9.73
N ARG A 68 -17.25 28.32 -9.09
CA ARG A 68 -15.93 28.58 -9.70
C ARG A 68 -15.01 27.37 -9.56
N GLU A 69 -14.05 27.29 -10.48
CA GLU A 69 -12.81 26.52 -10.31
C GLU A 69 -11.95 27.11 -9.16
N PRO A 70 -10.87 26.42 -8.76
CA PRO A 70 -9.59 26.94 -9.25
C PRO A 70 -8.60 25.89 -9.80
N ASN A 71 -7.81 26.37 -10.76
CA ASN A 71 -6.62 25.80 -11.39
C ASN A 71 -5.77 24.81 -10.57
N ALA A 72 -5.28 23.78 -11.26
CA ALA A 72 -4.10 23.00 -10.88
C ALA A 72 -2.79 23.70 -11.28
N THR A 73 -1.64 23.20 -10.80
CA THR A 73 -0.35 23.29 -11.52
C THR A 73 0.61 22.18 -11.04
N HIS A 74 1.61 21.88 -11.87
CA HIS A 74 2.61 20.78 -11.82
C HIS A 74 3.33 20.56 -10.47
N GLY A 75 3.95 19.39 -10.20
CA GLY A 75 4.05 18.14 -10.97
C GLY A 75 5.34 17.34 -10.64
N GLU A 76 5.49 16.12 -11.19
CA GLU A 76 6.70 15.25 -11.13
C GLU A 76 7.08 14.75 -9.70
N GLY A 77 7.85 13.67 -9.49
CA GLY A 77 8.33 12.61 -10.39
C GLY A 77 9.20 11.53 -9.69
N GLN A 78 8.66 10.32 -9.49
CA GLN A 78 9.34 9.01 -9.23
C GLN A 78 10.44 8.85 -8.14
N SER A 79 10.05 8.16 -7.06
CA SER A 79 10.71 6.99 -6.40
C SER A 79 12.26 6.86 -6.29
N LEU A 80 12.73 6.72 -5.04
CA LEU A 80 13.98 6.03 -4.66
C LEU A 80 13.92 4.51 -4.88
N PRO A 81 15.08 3.84 -5.04
CA PRO A 81 15.28 2.44 -4.65
C PRO A 81 16.47 2.24 -3.68
N LEU A 82 16.45 1.15 -2.90
CA LEU A 82 17.60 0.68 -2.09
C LEU A 82 17.67 -0.85 -2.06
N HIS A 83 18.89 -1.41 -2.11
CA HIS A 83 19.21 -2.83 -1.85
C HIS A 83 19.68 -2.99 -0.36
N PHE A 84 20.08 -4.14 0.23
CA PHE A 84 20.61 -5.42 -0.29
C PHE A 84 20.64 -6.56 0.79
N SER A 85 20.44 -7.82 0.37
CA SER A 85 21.29 -9.01 0.71
C SER A 85 21.15 -9.84 2.04
N LEU A 86 21.78 -11.04 1.97
CA LEU A 86 22.28 -11.96 3.04
C LEU A 86 21.25 -12.88 3.77
N CYS A 87 21.48 -14.19 4.04
CA CYS A 87 22.52 -15.21 3.68
C CYS A 87 21.87 -16.65 3.94
N THR A 88 22.47 -17.88 3.96
CA THR A 88 23.85 -18.38 4.20
C THR A 88 24.12 -19.82 3.64
N ARG A 89 25.30 -20.00 3.01
CA ARG A 89 26.18 -21.19 2.79
C ARG A 89 25.79 -22.64 3.21
N CYS A 90 26.18 -23.63 2.37
CA CYS A 90 27.29 -24.60 2.65
C CYS A 90 27.72 -25.46 1.42
N LEU A 91 28.87 -26.16 1.48
CA LEU A 91 29.51 -26.94 0.38
C LEU A 91 29.54 -28.46 0.62
N SER A 92 29.67 -29.27 -0.46
CA SER A 92 30.64 -30.40 -0.58
C SER A 92 30.73 -30.99 -2.02
N LEU A 93 31.53 -32.05 -2.25
CA LEU A 93 32.25 -32.33 -3.51
C LEU A 93 32.07 -33.75 -4.14
N LEU A 94 32.37 -33.85 -5.46
CA LEU A 94 33.03 -34.97 -6.22
C LEU A 94 32.26 -36.22 -6.75
N PHE A 95 32.22 -36.32 -8.11
CA PHE A 95 32.65 -37.43 -9.01
C PHE A 95 32.03 -38.86 -8.99
N ILE A 96 31.72 -39.41 -10.19
CA ILE A 96 32.53 -40.48 -10.86
C ILE A 96 32.14 -40.74 -12.35
N ILE A 97 33.19 -40.85 -13.19
CA ILE A 97 33.42 -41.62 -14.45
C ILE A 97 32.26 -42.54 -14.93
N SER A 98 31.79 -42.52 -16.20
CA SER A 98 32.42 -43.10 -17.43
C SER A 98 31.57 -42.76 -18.69
N ASN A 99 31.79 -43.19 -19.96
CA ASN A 99 32.74 -44.13 -20.61
C ASN A 99 32.95 -43.82 -22.14
N ILE A 100 33.80 -44.57 -22.87
CA ILE A 100 34.15 -44.46 -24.31
C ILE A 100 34.33 -45.90 -24.89
N PRO A 101 33.77 -46.29 -26.07
CA PRO A 101 34.37 -46.06 -27.41
C PRO A 101 33.33 -45.82 -28.56
N ARG A 102 33.61 -45.34 -29.79
CA ARG A 102 34.70 -45.53 -30.80
C ARG A 102 34.78 -46.95 -31.40
N PRO A 103 35.29 -47.13 -32.66
CA PRO A 103 35.65 -46.16 -33.70
C PRO A 103 34.59 -46.26 -34.86
N SER A 104 34.80 -46.36 -36.20
CA SER A 104 35.96 -46.33 -37.12
C SER A 104 35.52 -46.18 -38.60
N LEU A 105 36.16 -45.25 -39.33
CA LEU A 105 36.56 -45.34 -40.76
C LEU A 105 35.44 -45.39 -41.83
N GLU A 106 35.65 -45.04 -43.11
CA GLU A 106 36.89 -44.71 -43.84
C GLU A 106 36.67 -43.67 -44.99
N SER A 107 37.78 -43.17 -45.56
CA SER A 107 38.04 -42.69 -46.95
C SER A 107 36.88 -42.43 -47.95
N THR A 108 36.93 -41.47 -48.90
CA THR A 108 38.09 -40.79 -49.52
C THR A 108 37.67 -39.53 -50.33
N CYS A 109 38.63 -38.64 -50.60
CA CYS A 109 38.61 -37.73 -51.77
C CYS A 109 38.84 -38.53 -53.08
N PRO A 110 38.53 -38.04 -54.31
CA PRO A 110 39.06 -36.75 -54.78
C PRO A 110 38.22 -35.99 -55.86
N MET A 111 38.74 -34.82 -56.28
CA MET A 111 38.94 -34.31 -57.68
C MET A 111 37.91 -34.60 -58.80
N CYS A 112 37.70 -33.73 -59.81
CA CYS A 112 38.03 -32.31 -60.06
C CYS A 112 37.46 -31.92 -61.45
N THR A 113 37.24 -30.62 -61.72
CA THR A 113 37.36 -29.97 -63.06
C THR A 113 36.38 -30.44 -64.19
N THR A 114 36.06 -29.70 -65.27
CA THR A 114 36.35 -28.32 -65.72
C THR A 114 35.37 -27.84 -66.82
N ASN A 115 35.19 -26.51 -66.88
CA ASN A 115 35.08 -25.67 -68.09
C ASN A 115 33.93 -25.77 -69.11
N SER A 116 33.82 -24.64 -69.83
CA SER A 116 33.14 -24.40 -71.12
C SER A 116 31.62 -24.18 -71.01
N ASN A 117 31.02 -23.07 -71.47
CA ASN A 117 31.13 -22.37 -72.77
C ASN A 117 30.75 -23.30 -73.94
N THR A 118 29.89 -22.93 -74.88
CA THR A 118 29.47 -21.58 -75.32
C THR A 118 27.95 -21.40 -75.49
N LYS A 119 27.52 -20.14 -75.62
CA LYS A 119 26.20 -19.77 -76.16
C LYS A 119 26.06 -20.25 -77.61
N GLU A 120 24.85 -20.60 -78.03
CA GLU A 120 24.30 -19.98 -79.25
C GLU A 120 22.77 -19.83 -79.21
N ARG A 121 22.14 -19.47 -80.34
CA ARG A 121 20.88 -18.70 -80.41
C ARG A 121 19.89 -19.32 -81.40
N ARG A 122 18.59 -19.10 -81.14
CA ARG A 122 17.44 -19.26 -82.08
C ARG A 122 17.12 -20.72 -82.50
N SER A 123 15.91 -21.07 -82.95
CA SER A 123 14.56 -20.52 -82.72
C SER A 123 13.49 -21.41 -83.39
N LEU A 124 12.20 -21.16 -83.07
CA LEU A 124 10.99 -21.47 -83.85
C LEU A 124 10.32 -22.85 -83.69
N LEU A 125 8.97 -22.76 -83.79
CA LEU A 125 7.97 -23.77 -84.21
C LEU A 125 7.50 -24.90 -83.26
N ARG A 126 6.24 -24.74 -82.83
CA ARG A 126 5.17 -25.76 -82.67
C ARG A 126 5.13 -26.73 -83.90
N PRO A 127 4.53 -27.96 -83.85
CA PRO A 127 3.19 -28.23 -83.28
C PRO A 127 3.04 -29.65 -82.61
N PRO A 128 1.95 -30.47 -82.73
CA PRO A 128 1.29 -31.06 -81.55
C PRO A 128 1.11 -32.63 -81.55
N PRO A 129 -0.09 -33.25 -81.48
CA PRO A 129 -0.64 -33.86 -80.24
C PRO A 129 -0.99 -35.37 -80.31
N GLY A 130 -1.43 -35.94 -79.17
CA GLY A 130 -2.01 -37.29 -78.97
C GLY A 130 -1.68 -37.74 -77.54
N SER A 131 -2.54 -38.28 -76.67
CA SER A 131 -3.77 -39.10 -76.81
C SER A 131 -3.49 -40.50 -77.38
N HIS A 132 -4.00 -41.62 -76.82
CA HIS A 132 -5.01 -41.86 -75.76
C HIS A 132 -4.70 -43.14 -74.94
N THR A 133 -5.35 -43.27 -73.76
CA THR A 133 -5.74 -44.52 -73.03
C THR A 133 -4.66 -45.53 -72.57
N GLY A 134 -4.77 -46.13 -71.37
CA GLY A 134 -5.72 -45.91 -70.27
C GLY A 134 -5.84 -47.09 -69.27
N THR A 135 -6.60 -46.88 -68.18
CA THR A 135 -7.15 -47.87 -67.19
C THR A 135 -6.15 -48.72 -66.39
N ALA A 136 -6.30 -48.96 -65.08
CA ALA A 136 -7.19 -48.45 -64.01
C ALA A 136 -6.46 -48.67 -62.65
N THR A 137 -6.92 -48.33 -61.43
CA THR A 137 -8.20 -47.84 -60.82
C THR A 137 -7.79 -46.95 -59.60
N SER A 138 -8.59 -46.37 -58.70
CA SER A 138 -10.04 -46.36 -58.37
C SER A 138 -10.53 -44.89 -58.27
N ALA A 139 -11.81 -44.51 -58.14
CA ALA A 139 -12.92 -44.83 -57.20
C ALA A 139 -12.63 -44.41 -55.73
N PHE A 140 -13.41 -43.53 -55.07
CA PHE A 140 -14.72 -42.92 -55.41
C PHE A 140 -14.77 -41.40 -55.14
N SER A 141 -15.77 -40.71 -55.71
CA SER A 141 -16.02 -39.26 -55.54
C SER A 141 -17.52 -38.90 -55.62
N HIS A 142 -17.90 -37.73 -55.08
CA HIS A 142 -19.26 -37.13 -55.01
C HIS A 142 -20.24 -37.69 -53.94
N PRO A 143 -21.27 -36.93 -53.53
CA PRO A 143 -21.30 -35.48 -53.20
C PRO A 143 -22.06 -35.21 -51.86
N TYR A 144 -22.98 -34.22 -51.84
CA TYR A 144 -23.80 -33.69 -50.72
C TYR A 144 -23.08 -32.70 -49.78
N SER A 145 -23.67 -31.62 -49.26
CA SER A 145 -24.80 -30.73 -49.60
C SER A 145 -24.99 -29.78 -48.40
N ARG A 146 -25.20 -28.48 -48.60
CA ARG A 146 -25.59 -27.58 -47.48
C ARG A 146 -27.10 -27.59 -47.27
N PRO A 147 -27.62 -27.55 -46.03
CA PRO A 147 -28.96 -27.06 -45.77
C PRO A 147 -29.03 -25.54 -45.95
N LEU A 148 -30.22 -25.05 -46.30
CA LEU A 148 -30.56 -23.62 -46.37
C LEU A 148 -31.02 -23.12 -44.98
N PHE A 149 -30.79 -21.84 -44.70
CA PHE A 149 -31.72 -21.02 -43.93
C PHE A 149 -31.72 -19.59 -44.49
N GLU A 150 -32.84 -18.88 -44.28
CA GLU A 150 -33.25 -17.76 -45.12
C GLU A 150 -32.86 -16.37 -44.60
N ARG A 151 -33.10 -15.36 -45.44
CA ARG A 151 -32.86 -13.94 -45.15
C ARG A 151 -33.87 -13.37 -44.14
N ALA A 152 -33.44 -12.34 -43.43
CA ALA A 152 -34.24 -11.13 -43.29
C ALA A 152 -33.45 -9.91 -43.80
N ASN A 153 -34.18 -9.03 -44.48
CA ASN A 153 -33.79 -7.77 -45.11
C ASN A 153 -33.30 -6.73 -44.05
N SER A 154 -32.68 -5.59 -44.38
CA SER A 154 -32.87 -4.73 -45.57
C SER A 154 -31.64 -3.93 -46.02
N ASP A 155 -31.58 -3.64 -47.32
CA ASP A 155 -31.65 -2.31 -47.98
C ASP A 155 -31.24 -1.04 -47.16
N ASP A 156 -30.62 0.00 -47.74
CA ASP A 156 -30.36 0.33 -49.17
C ASP A 156 -29.18 1.34 -49.34
N SER A 157 -28.91 1.75 -50.59
CA SER A 157 -28.08 2.88 -51.05
C SER A 157 -26.55 2.69 -50.94
N GLN A 158 -25.72 2.68 -52.00
CA GLN A 158 -25.56 3.65 -53.11
C GLN A 158 -25.10 5.06 -52.64
N ASN A 159 -24.26 5.83 -53.36
CA ASN A 159 -23.55 5.63 -54.65
C ASN A 159 -22.28 6.53 -54.72
N GLY A 160 -21.35 6.27 -55.67
CA GLY A 160 -20.25 7.19 -56.04
C GLY A 160 -18.87 6.52 -56.19
N LYS A 161 -18.37 6.19 -57.40
CA LYS A 161 -17.72 7.07 -58.41
C LYS A 161 -16.52 7.87 -57.82
N ASN A 162 -15.31 7.87 -58.41
CA ASN A 162 -14.86 7.27 -59.68
C ASN A 162 -13.30 7.25 -59.80
N ALA A 163 -12.77 6.38 -60.69
CA ALA A 163 -11.73 6.61 -61.72
C ALA A 163 -10.59 7.66 -61.52
N LYS A 164 -9.33 7.50 -61.99
CA LYS A 164 -8.67 6.53 -62.91
C LYS A 164 -7.15 6.82 -63.02
N SER A 165 -6.42 5.97 -63.77
CA SER A 165 -5.08 6.20 -64.40
C SER A 165 -3.87 6.25 -63.45
N LYS A 166 -2.79 5.45 -63.63
CA LYS A 166 -1.81 5.32 -64.76
C LYS A 166 -0.79 6.49 -64.79
N GLN A 167 0.51 6.30 -65.12
CA GLN A 167 1.17 5.16 -65.80
C GLN A 167 2.71 5.10 -65.61
N THR A 168 3.26 3.88 -65.45
CA THR A 168 4.54 3.33 -66.01
C THR A 168 5.91 4.03 -65.91
N MET A 169 6.94 3.17 -65.75
CA MET A 169 8.29 3.18 -66.36
C MET A 169 9.39 4.11 -65.76
N MET A 170 10.69 3.74 -65.74
CA MET A 170 11.41 2.44 -65.81
C MET A 170 12.93 2.65 -65.61
N ILE A 171 13.72 1.56 -65.47
CA ILE A 171 15.20 1.50 -65.66
C ILE A 171 15.98 2.25 -64.55
N ALA A 172 16.70 1.60 -63.62
CA ALA A 172 17.94 0.80 -63.73
C ALA A 172 19.18 1.64 -64.14
N SER A 173 20.44 1.32 -63.81
CA SER A 173 21.02 0.05 -63.38
C SER A 173 22.42 0.21 -62.73
N GLN A 174 22.83 -0.76 -61.88
CA GLN A 174 24.23 -1.24 -61.68
C GLN A 174 25.30 -0.27 -61.10
N SER A 175 26.46 -0.68 -60.55
CA SER A 175 26.93 -1.89 -59.82
C SER A 175 28.40 -1.67 -59.34
N PHE A 176 29.01 -2.69 -58.70
CA PHE A 176 30.45 -2.84 -58.34
C PHE A 176 31.00 -2.00 -57.17
N SER A 177 32.09 -2.41 -56.46
CA SER A 177 32.63 -3.75 -56.08
C SER A 177 33.96 -3.60 -55.31
N GLY A 178 34.25 -4.50 -54.36
CA GLY A 178 35.61 -4.80 -53.83
C GLY A 178 35.90 -4.24 -52.43
N LEU A 179 36.29 -5.01 -51.40
CA LEU A 179 37.34 -6.04 -51.23
C LEU A 179 38.75 -5.49 -51.00
N VAL A 180 39.36 -5.85 -49.87
CA VAL A 180 40.47 -6.83 -49.73
C VAL A 180 40.75 -7.11 -48.23
N LYS A 181 41.39 -8.24 -47.90
CA LYS A 181 41.78 -8.71 -46.53
C LYS A 181 43.31 -8.70 -46.35
N ILE A 182 43.83 -9.00 -45.15
CA ILE A 182 45.05 -9.81 -44.79
C ILE A 182 45.65 -9.35 -43.42
N ALA A 183 46.42 -10.12 -42.62
CA ALA A 183 46.24 -11.43 -41.95
C ALA A 183 47.48 -11.77 -41.05
N MET A 184 47.41 -12.86 -40.25
CA MET A 184 48.52 -13.61 -39.56
C MET A 184 49.17 -13.02 -38.28
N ALA A 185 49.83 -13.78 -37.36
CA ALA A 185 49.75 -15.19 -36.89
C ALA A 185 50.71 -15.47 -35.66
N SER A 186 50.62 -16.68 -35.05
CA SER A 186 51.69 -17.41 -34.28
C SER A 186 52.01 -17.03 -32.80
N THR A 187 52.48 -17.89 -31.85
CA THR A 187 52.53 -19.38 -31.65
C THR A 187 52.93 -19.84 -30.21
N ILE A 188 52.18 -20.81 -29.62
CA ILE A 188 52.58 -22.12 -28.97
C ILE A 188 53.51 -22.24 -27.70
N GLY A 189 53.05 -23.01 -26.68
CA GLY A 189 53.84 -23.75 -25.64
C GLY A 189 53.31 -23.62 -24.17
N ILE A 190 53.02 -24.62 -23.28
CA ILE A 190 52.87 -26.12 -23.21
C ILE A 190 53.87 -26.87 -22.25
N LEU A 191 53.38 -27.86 -21.46
CA LEU A 191 54.02 -28.83 -20.49
C LEU A 191 54.26 -28.34 -19.04
N LEU A 192 54.17 -29.10 -17.91
CA LEU A 192 53.66 -30.43 -17.41
C LEU A 192 53.68 -30.32 -15.83
N PHE A 193 53.15 -31.13 -14.90
CA PHE A 193 52.19 -32.26 -14.71
C PHE A 193 52.57 -32.91 -13.33
N VAL A 194 51.77 -33.84 -12.73
CA VAL A 194 52.05 -34.62 -11.47
C VAL A 194 52.04 -33.79 -10.16
N SER A 195 51.54 -34.21 -8.97
CA SER A 195 50.47 -35.13 -8.48
C SER A 195 50.18 -34.71 -7.01
N LEU A 196 48.99 -34.75 -6.36
CA LEU A 196 47.83 -35.67 -6.32
C LEU A 196 47.92 -36.77 -5.21
N LEU A 197 46.86 -36.91 -4.39
CA LEU A 197 46.65 -37.86 -3.25
C LEU A 197 47.53 -37.61 -1.99
N LEU A 198 47.17 -37.89 -0.71
CA LEU A 198 45.99 -38.44 0.04
C LEU A 198 45.87 -37.61 1.38
N ALA A 199 44.70 -37.29 1.94
CA ALA A 199 43.87 -38.07 2.90
C ALA A 199 44.59 -38.50 4.22
N THR A 200 44.03 -38.45 5.44
CA THR A 200 42.66 -38.07 5.91
C THR A 200 42.56 -37.86 7.43
N LEU A 201 41.48 -37.19 7.88
CA LEU A 201 40.72 -37.40 9.15
C LEU A 201 41.24 -36.92 10.54
N GLN A 202 40.25 -36.41 11.29
CA GLN A 202 39.98 -36.54 12.75
C GLN A 202 40.67 -35.66 13.82
N ARG A 203 39.92 -34.60 14.19
CA ARG A 203 39.24 -34.39 15.50
C ARG A 203 40.00 -33.83 16.74
N HIS A 204 39.34 -32.80 17.29
CA HIS A 204 39.22 -32.37 18.70
C HIS A 204 40.32 -31.50 19.35
N SER A 205 39.85 -30.76 20.37
CA SER A 205 40.58 -30.09 21.45
C SER A 205 41.26 -28.74 21.15
N LEU A 206 40.53 -27.66 21.50
CA LEU A 206 41.12 -26.49 22.18
C LEU A 206 41.80 -26.97 23.48
N PRO A 207 42.91 -26.35 23.96
CA PRO A 207 42.75 -25.11 24.73
C PRO A 207 43.91 -24.08 24.66
N SER A 208 43.60 -22.86 25.11
CA SER A 208 44.44 -21.81 25.73
C SER A 208 45.97 -21.91 25.76
N GLY A 209 46.68 -20.82 25.39
CA GLY A 209 48.10 -20.63 25.74
C GLY A 209 48.68 -19.24 25.46
N SER A 210 48.99 -18.50 26.54
CA SER A 210 50.04 -17.45 26.67
C SER A 210 50.44 -16.56 25.48
N VAL A 211 50.12 -15.27 25.63
CA VAL A 211 50.81 -14.11 25.01
C VAL A 211 52.33 -14.14 25.24
N GLN A 212 53.11 -13.74 24.22
CA GLN A 212 54.36 -13.00 24.45
C GLN A 212 54.60 -11.95 23.35
N LEU A 213 55.25 -10.84 23.72
CA LEU A 213 55.43 -9.63 22.90
C LEU A 213 56.91 -9.39 22.58
N ARG A 214 57.25 -9.18 21.29
CA ARG A 214 58.09 -8.05 20.77
C ARG A 214 58.52 -8.28 19.31
N GLY A 215 58.51 -7.22 18.51
CA GLY A 215 59.04 -7.20 17.13
C GLY A 215 58.59 -5.97 16.34
N ASN A 216 59.21 -4.81 16.59
CA ASN A 216 58.92 -3.59 15.82
C ASN A 216 59.65 -3.58 14.48
N SER A 217 58.91 -3.48 13.37
CA SER A 217 59.42 -2.91 12.11
C SER A 217 58.28 -2.42 11.22
N ASN A 218 58.05 -1.11 11.25
CA ASN A 218 57.39 -0.32 10.20
C ASN A 218 58.51 0.46 9.46
N PRO A 219 58.32 1.06 8.26
CA PRO A 219 57.03 1.49 7.69
C PRO A 219 56.83 1.27 6.16
N HIS A 220 55.66 1.72 5.69
CA HIS A 220 55.31 2.17 4.33
C HIS A 220 55.32 1.16 3.16
N GLU A 221 54.11 0.76 2.76
CA GLU A 221 53.64 0.91 1.37
C GLU A 221 52.13 1.31 1.40
N HIS A 222 51.58 1.85 0.30
CA HIS A 222 50.24 2.45 0.28
C HIS A 222 49.18 1.49 -0.31
N GLU A 223 48.16 1.14 0.47
CA GLU A 223 46.92 0.53 -0.04
C GLU A 223 45.88 1.60 -0.45
N PRO A 224 45.03 1.33 -1.47
CA PRO A 224 43.96 2.23 -1.88
C PRO A 224 42.77 2.19 -0.90
N MET A 225 42.10 3.33 -0.71
CA MET A 225 40.94 3.45 0.17
C MET A 225 39.75 2.63 -0.34
N LEU A 226 39.06 1.92 0.57
CA LEU A 226 37.73 1.38 0.31
C LEU A 226 36.71 2.52 0.23
N ASP A 227 35.86 2.49 -0.78
CA ASP A 227 34.79 3.47 -0.94
C ASP A 227 33.62 3.17 0.01
N THR A 228 33.10 4.20 0.69
CA THR A 228 32.16 4.05 1.79
C THR A 228 30.72 4.27 1.33
N ALA A 229 29.94 3.18 1.23
CA ALA A 229 28.51 3.26 0.98
C ALA A 229 27.80 4.17 2.00
N THR A 230 27.15 5.23 1.49
CA THR A 230 26.42 6.21 2.30
C THR A 230 25.15 5.61 2.88
N LEU A 231 25.21 5.29 4.17
CA LEU A 231 24.04 4.91 4.96
C LEU A 231 23.07 6.11 5.04
N GLN A 232 21.92 6.03 4.37
CA GLN A 232 20.89 7.09 4.38
C GLN A 232 20.44 7.40 5.81
N HIS A 233 20.31 8.68 6.17
CA HIS A 233 20.00 9.09 7.54
C HIS A 233 18.51 8.86 7.86
N PRO A 234 18.14 8.56 9.12
CA PRO A 234 16.73 8.50 9.52
C PRO A 234 15.95 9.77 9.15
N PHE A 235 16.55 10.94 9.37
CA PHE A 235 15.98 12.22 8.92
C PHE A 235 15.63 12.25 7.43
N ASP A 236 16.52 11.78 6.54
CA ASP A 236 16.32 11.81 5.08
C ASP A 236 15.13 10.93 4.64
N SER A 237 14.78 9.91 5.43
CA SER A 237 13.60 9.06 5.20
C SER A 237 12.28 9.68 5.69
N ILE A 238 12.36 10.60 6.65
CA ILE A 238 11.23 11.30 7.26
C ILE A 238 10.94 12.63 6.52
N TRP A 239 11.99 13.28 6.02
CA TRP A 239 11.95 14.58 5.34
C TRP A 239 12.73 14.54 4.01
N PRO A 240 12.29 13.80 2.98
CA PRO A 240 13.06 13.55 1.76
C PRO A 240 13.37 14.80 0.89
N ASN A 241 12.84 15.97 1.25
CA ASN A 241 13.10 17.25 0.59
C ASN A 241 13.94 18.24 1.44
N ASP A 242 14.20 17.93 2.71
CA ASP A 242 14.99 18.75 3.62
C ASP A 242 16.35 18.08 3.87
N GLN A 243 17.40 18.86 4.10
CA GLN A 243 18.69 18.34 4.55
C GLN A 243 18.76 18.35 6.08
N LEU A 244 19.34 17.31 6.68
CA LEU A 244 19.61 17.28 8.12
C LEU A 244 20.36 18.57 8.52
N PRO A 245 19.83 19.39 9.45
CA PRO A 245 20.41 20.69 9.72
C PRO A 245 21.86 20.58 10.17
N GLN A 246 22.69 21.55 9.78
CA GLN A 246 24.10 21.58 10.16
C GLN A 246 24.33 21.46 11.67
N TRP A 247 23.43 21.98 12.51
CA TRP A 247 23.48 21.86 13.98
C TRP A 247 23.19 20.45 14.52
N ALA A 248 22.50 19.59 13.76
CA ALA A 248 22.21 18.20 14.08
C ALA A 248 23.29 17.23 13.56
N ILE A 249 24.11 17.67 12.62
CA ILE A 249 25.31 16.95 12.18
C ILE A 249 26.38 17.03 13.27
N LYS A 250 27.17 15.95 13.43
CA LYS A 250 28.37 15.95 14.28
C LYS A 250 29.58 16.49 13.54
N SER A 251 30.40 17.29 14.24
CA SER A 251 31.72 17.68 13.72
C SER A 251 32.60 16.43 13.58
N PRO A 252 33.20 16.14 12.41
CA PRO A 252 34.28 15.15 12.33
C PRO A 252 35.45 15.61 13.22
N PRO A 253 36.12 14.67 13.93
CA PRO A 253 37.11 13.84 13.24
C PRO A 253 36.66 12.39 13.03
N ALA A 254 36.85 11.88 11.81
CA ALA A 254 36.51 10.50 11.44
C ALA A 254 37.28 9.40 12.22
N ALA A 255 38.31 9.79 12.98
CA ALA A 255 39.10 8.88 13.82
C ALA A 255 38.55 8.66 15.25
N LEU A 256 37.59 9.48 15.72
CA LEU A 256 37.13 9.44 17.13
C LEU A 256 35.75 8.81 17.34
N PHE A 257 34.90 8.82 16.29
CA PHE A 257 33.56 8.26 16.33
C PHE A 257 33.46 7.00 15.46
N PRO A 258 33.06 5.85 16.03
CA PRO A 258 32.80 4.66 15.23
C PRO A 258 31.51 4.88 14.39
N PRO A 259 31.44 4.41 13.13
CA PRO A 259 30.27 4.65 12.28
C PRO A 259 28.96 4.17 12.92
N PRO A 260 27.81 4.85 12.75
CA PRO A 260 26.56 4.52 13.46
C PRO A 260 26.12 3.05 13.34
N HIS A 261 26.37 2.41 12.20
CA HIS A 261 26.07 1.00 11.99
C HIS A 261 26.89 0.04 12.87
N THR A 262 28.08 0.44 13.33
CA THR A 262 28.96 -0.36 14.22
C THR A 262 28.58 -0.24 15.70
N ILE A 263 27.75 0.74 16.08
CA ILE A 263 27.24 0.88 17.45
C ILE A 263 26.09 -0.11 17.65
N PRO A 264 26.16 -1.02 18.63
CA PRO A 264 25.10 -1.98 18.90
C PRO A 264 23.75 -1.28 19.13
N LEU A 265 22.69 -1.81 18.49
CA LEU A 265 21.32 -1.29 18.62
C LEU A 265 20.91 -1.12 20.11
N SER A 266 21.29 -2.08 20.94
CA SER A 266 21.06 -2.09 22.40
C SER A 266 21.80 -0.99 23.19
N LYS A 267 22.63 -0.14 22.55
CA LYS A 267 23.31 1.01 23.16
C LYS A 267 23.19 2.32 22.37
N ARG A 268 22.55 2.32 21.18
CA ARG A 268 22.27 3.57 20.45
C ARG A 268 21.36 4.48 21.28
N THR A 269 21.73 5.76 21.32
CA THR A 269 21.07 6.79 22.11
C THR A 269 20.67 7.97 21.22
N CYS A 270 19.48 8.52 21.41
CA CYS A 270 19.08 9.79 20.80
C CYS A 270 19.06 10.91 21.87
N LEU A 271 19.64 12.07 21.55
CA LEU A 271 19.63 13.24 22.43
C LEU A 271 18.30 13.99 22.31
N VAL A 272 17.60 14.20 23.42
CA VAL A 272 16.34 14.96 23.46
C VAL A 272 16.60 16.32 24.11
N HIS A 273 16.75 17.36 23.29
CA HIS A 273 17.12 18.71 23.72
C HIS A 273 15.88 19.62 23.81
N VAL A 274 15.42 19.82 25.05
CA VAL A 274 14.23 20.62 25.37
C VAL A 274 14.58 22.07 25.69
N GLY A 275 14.13 23.02 24.88
CA GLY A 275 14.23 24.45 25.19
C GLY A 275 15.67 24.95 25.46
N LYS A 276 15.91 25.53 26.65
CA LYS A 276 17.22 26.05 27.09
C LYS A 276 17.78 25.32 28.33
N THR A 277 17.66 23.99 28.39
CA THR A 277 18.20 23.13 29.46
C THR A 277 19.73 22.92 29.39
N ALA A 278 20.49 23.91 28.93
CA ALA A 278 21.91 23.76 28.57
C ALA A 278 22.22 22.62 27.55
N GLY A 279 21.23 22.06 26.87
CA GLY A 279 21.42 20.97 25.91
C GLY A 279 22.21 21.36 24.65
N SER A 280 22.36 22.64 24.33
CA SER A 280 23.40 23.12 23.39
C SER A 280 24.81 22.81 23.90
N THR A 281 25.11 23.13 25.16
CA THR A 281 26.41 22.85 25.79
C THR A 281 26.69 21.34 25.82
N ILE A 282 25.70 20.53 26.21
CA ILE A 282 25.80 19.07 26.19
C ILE A 282 25.91 18.55 24.75
N GLY A 283 25.14 19.09 23.80
CA GLY A 283 25.23 18.74 22.37
C GLY A 283 26.64 18.92 21.80
N CYS A 284 27.29 20.05 22.10
CA CYS A 284 28.70 20.29 21.74
C CYS A 284 29.66 19.29 22.38
N GLN A 285 29.47 18.96 23.66
CA GLN A 285 30.27 17.94 24.35
C GLN A 285 30.03 16.52 23.81
N LEU A 286 28.88 16.27 23.18
CA LEU A 286 28.56 15.03 22.45
C LEU A 286 29.03 15.06 20.98
N GLY A 287 29.61 16.17 20.51
CA GLY A 287 30.14 16.36 19.16
C GLY A 287 29.17 16.95 18.13
N PHE A 288 27.94 17.29 18.49
CA PHE A 288 27.00 18.00 17.59
C PHE A 288 27.39 19.47 17.40
N ASN A 289 27.14 20.03 16.23
CA ASN A 289 27.36 21.46 15.90
C ASN A 289 26.35 22.43 16.59
N LEU A 290 25.74 22.06 17.71
CA LEU A 290 24.53 22.69 18.24
C LEU A 290 24.78 23.99 19.03
N HIS A 291 24.86 25.11 18.30
CA HIS A 291 25.22 26.43 18.85
C HIS A 291 26.57 26.45 19.60
N CYS A 292 27.48 25.55 19.21
CA CYS A 292 28.87 25.65 19.62
C CYS A 292 29.45 26.91 18.97
N PRO A 293 30.35 27.64 19.67
CA PRO A 293 31.15 28.66 19.02
C PRO A 293 31.80 28.11 17.74
N ALA A 294 31.91 28.96 16.72
CA ALA A 294 32.92 28.74 15.71
C ALA A 294 34.29 28.79 16.39
N ALA A 295 35.28 28.09 15.81
CA ALA A 295 36.66 28.28 16.21
C ALA A 295 37.16 29.56 15.51
N ASP A 296 36.71 30.70 16.02
CA ASP A 296 37.07 32.01 15.50
C ASP A 296 38.52 32.32 15.90
N ASP A 297 39.41 32.29 14.91
CA ASP A 297 40.85 32.60 14.91
C ASP A 297 41.81 31.82 15.85
N ASP A 298 41.35 31.11 16.88
CA ASP A 298 42.19 30.24 17.73
C ASP A 298 42.02 28.74 17.39
N ASP A 299 43.09 28.10 16.93
CA ASP A 299 43.20 26.71 16.40
C ASP A 299 42.86 25.57 17.40
N THR A 300 42.25 25.91 18.54
CA THR A 300 41.87 24.97 19.60
C THR A 300 40.76 24.01 19.14
N PRO A 301 41.00 22.68 19.08
CA PRO A 301 39.97 21.74 18.65
C PRO A 301 38.78 21.73 19.63
N ARG A 302 37.56 21.63 19.10
CA ARG A 302 36.35 21.51 19.91
C ARG A 302 36.48 20.36 20.91
N SER A 303 36.52 20.69 22.20
CA SER A 303 36.62 19.73 23.30
C SER A 303 35.34 18.89 23.41
N ILE A 304 35.26 17.82 22.63
CA ILE A 304 34.31 16.71 22.84
C ILE A 304 34.66 16.04 24.17
N ALA A 305 33.66 15.68 24.96
CA ALA A 305 33.88 15.04 26.25
C ALA A 305 34.54 13.64 26.08
N PRO A 306 35.34 13.18 27.04
CA PRO A 306 35.77 11.78 27.10
C PRO A 306 34.57 10.86 27.38
N GLY A 307 34.70 9.58 27.00
CA GLY A 307 33.76 8.51 27.39
C GLY A 307 33.08 7.76 26.25
N ARG A 308 32.03 7.01 26.58
CA ARG A 308 31.17 6.27 25.64
C ARG A 308 29.97 7.08 25.19
N LEU A 309 29.45 7.99 26.02
CA LEU A 309 28.22 8.71 25.74
C LEU A 309 28.32 9.56 24.45
N PRO A 310 29.39 10.35 24.21
CA PRO A 310 29.59 11.03 22.92
C PRO A 310 29.67 10.08 21.72
N ARG A 311 30.11 8.83 21.92
CA ARG A 311 30.17 7.81 20.86
C ARG A 311 28.82 7.17 20.58
N TYR A 312 28.01 6.91 21.60
CA TYR A 312 26.76 6.15 21.49
C TYR A 312 25.51 7.01 21.23
N VAL A 313 25.58 8.32 21.50
CA VAL A 313 24.55 9.25 21.00
C VAL A 313 24.76 9.45 19.51
N THR A 314 23.89 8.88 18.67
CA THR A 314 24.00 8.98 17.21
C THR A 314 23.12 10.08 16.63
N ASN A 315 21.94 10.30 17.21
CA ASN A 315 20.86 11.11 16.65
C ASN A 315 20.35 12.16 17.65
N MET A 316 19.48 13.08 17.20
CA MET A 316 18.89 14.12 18.07
C MET A 316 17.43 14.43 17.74
N PHE A 317 16.64 14.69 18.79
CA PHE A 317 15.33 15.34 18.74
C PHE A 317 15.45 16.73 19.36
N HIS A 318 15.31 17.78 18.55
CA HIS A 318 15.38 19.17 19.02
C HIS A 318 14.46 20.07 18.19
N THR A 319 13.67 20.92 18.88
CA THR A 319 12.61 21.73 18.25
C THR A 319 11.71 20.87 17.36
N ASN A 320 11.39 21.30 16.14
CA ASN A 320 10.55 20.56 15.18
C ASN A 320 11.32 19.56 14.30
N ILE A 321 12.46 19.06 14.77
CA ILE A 321 13.31 18.17 13.98
C ILE A 321 13.60 16.92 14.80
N TYR A 322 13.08 15.81 14.28
CA TYR A 322 13.12 14.48 14.86
C TYR A 322 13.98 13.57 13.98
N ASP A 323 15.20 13.29 14.44
CA ASP A 323 16.15 12.42 13.75
C ASP A 323 16.38 11.08 14.49
N CYS A 324 15.69 10.83 15.61
CA CYS A 324 15.76 9.53 16.26
C CYS A 324 15.15 8.44 15.35
N ASP A 325 15.83 7.31 15.23
CA ASP A 325 15.27 6.08 14.66
C ASP A 325 14.56 5.29 15.76
N ASP A 326 13.22 5.27 15.73
CA ASP A 326 12.37 4.57 16.72
C ASP A 326 12.59 3.05 16.75
N ALA A 327 13.19 2.45 15.71
CA ALA A 327 13.47 1.01 15.63
C ALA A 327 14.88 0.64 16.11
N SER A 328 15.89 1.50 15.92
CA SER A 328 17.26 1.23 16.40
C SER A 328 17.70 1.98 17.65
N THR A 329 16.97 3.01 18.09
CA THR A 329 17.30 3.77 19.30
C THR A 329 16.80 3.06 20.55
N ARG A 330 17.72 2.51 21.37
CA ARG A 330 17.33 1.91 22.66
C ARG A 330 17.07 2.97 23.75
N TYR A 331 17.88 4.01 23.78
CA TYR A 331 17.85 5.02 24.85
C TYR A 331 17.53 6.43 24.33
N TYR A 332 16.75 7.18 25.10
CA TYR A 332 16.46 8.58 24.83
C TYR A 332 16.99 9.43 25.99
N LEU A 333 18.04 10.20 25.72
CA LEU A 333 18.74 11.02 26.70
C LEU A 333 18.12 12.42 26.75
N PHE A 334 17.26 12.65 27.73
CA PHE A 334 16.70 13.97 28.02
C PHE A 334 17.74 14.85 28.71
N VAL A 335 17.90 16.08 28.23
CA VAL A 335 18.57 17.13 28.99
C VAL A 335 17.52 18.00 29.65
N VAL A 336 17.47 17.98 30.98
CA VAL A 336 16.45 18.66 31.78
C VAL A 336 17.03 19.73 32.69
N ARG A 337 16.13 20.54 33.23
CA ARG A 337 16.33 21.57 34.25
C ARG A 337 15.02 21.78 34.98
N ASN A 338 15.06 22.24 36.24
CA ASN A 338 13.93 22.87 36.90
C ASN A 338 13.03 23.67 35.89
N PRO A 339 11.73 23.35 35.73
CA PRO A 339 10.88 23.96 34.70
C PRO A 339 10.73 25.48 34.80
N LEU A 340 10.76 26.05 36.01
CA LEU A 340 10.70 27.50 36.20
C LEU A 340 11.99 28.17 35.69
N GLU A 341 13.15 27.64 36.07
CA GLU A 341 14.44 28.14 35.58
C GLU A 341 14.62 27.94 34.07
N ARG A 342 14.08 26.84 33.51
CA ARG A 342 14.05 26.62 32.06
C ARG A 342 13.28 27.75 31.38
N ILE A 343 12.13 28.16 31.92
CA ILE A 343 11.32 29.25 31.37
C ILE A 343 11.98 30.63 31.56
N GLN A 344 12.62 30.90 32.70
CA GLN A 344 13.47 32.10 32.88
C GLN A 344 14.60 32.15 31.82
N SER A 345 15.29 31.02 31.62
CA SER A 345 16.38 30.91 30.64
C SER A 345 15.91 30.93 29.19
N ALA A 346 14.67 30.49 28.92
CA ALA A 346 14.02 30.60 27.62
C ALA A 346 13.60 32.04 27.33
N PHE A 347 12.91 32.71 28.28
CA PHE A 347 12.46 34.10 28.14
C PHE A 347 13.62 35.03 27.80
N ALA A 348 14.69 34.97 28.59
CA ALA A 348 15.87 35.82 28.44
C ALA A 348 16.84 35.38 27.30
N TYR A 349 16.45 34.39 26.48
CA TYR A 349 17.12 34.01 25.23
C TYR A 349 16.23 34.27 24.00
N ASP A 350 14.91 34.09 24.15
CA ASP A 350 13.95 34.34 23.08
C ASP A 350 13.62 35.83 22.91
N LYS A 351 13.63 36.64 23.99
CA LYS A 351 13.50 38.11 23.87
C LYS A 351 14.76 38.70 23.22
N PRO A 352 14.68 39.36 22.04
CA PRO A 352 15.82 40.05 21.44
C PRO A 352 16.25 41.28 22.24
N ARG A 353 17.55 41.57 22.27
CA ARG A 353 18.10 42.83 22.79
C ARG A 353 18.02 43.96 21.76
N ASP A 354 18.25 43.65 20.49
CA ASP A 354 18.04 44.54 19.36
C ASP A 354 17.02 43.90 18.40
N TRP A 355 15.87 44.55 18.24
CA TRP A 355 14.78 44.10 17.38
C TRP A 355 15.05 44.32 15.89
N GLY A 356 15.87 45.31 15.53
CA GLY A 356 16.31 45.57 14.17
C GLY A 356 17.31 44.51 13.71
N GLU A 357 18.33 44.24 14.52
CA GLU A 357 19.30 43.20 14.22
C GLU A 357 18.67 41.80 14.20
N PHE A 358 17.79 41.50 15.15
CA PHE A 358 17.04 40.24 15.13
C PHE A 358 16.18 40.08 13.87
N ARG A 359 15.60 41.17 13.35
CA ARG A 359 14.88 41.15 12.07
C ARG A 359 15.82 40.92 10.88
N ARG A 360 17.05 41.45 10.91
CA ARG A 360 18.07 41.20 9.88
C ARG A 360 18.54 39.74 9.89
N THR A 361 18.85 39.18 11.06
CA THR A 361 19.47 37.85 11.17
C THR A 361 18.46 36.69 11.09
N MET A 362 17.27 36.84 11.68
CA MET A 362 16.25 35.78 11.73
C MET A 362 15.09 36.00 10.75
N GLY A 363 15.00 37.17 10.11
CA GLY A 363 13.98 37.48 9.12
C GLY A 363 12.58 37.74 9.69
N ASP A 364 11.71 38.29 8.83
CA ASP A 364 10.38 38.80 9.19
C ASP A 364 9.49 37.76 9.90
N LYS A 365 9.50 36.50 9.47
CA LYS A 365 8.66 35.43 10.06
C LYS A 365 8.89 35.31 11.57
N TYR A 366 10.14 35.14 11.99
CA TYR A 366 10.49 34.98 13.40
C TYR A 366 10.42 36.30 14.18
N TYR A 367 10.75 37.42 13.53
CA TYR A 367 10.55 38.76 14.08
C TYR A 367 9.08 39.00 14.49
N TRP A 368 8.12 38.76 13.59
CA TRP A 368 6.70 38.99 13.89
C TRP A 368 6.14 38.03 14.94
N LEU A 369 6.58 36.77 14.99
CA LEU A 369 6.16 35.83 16.05
C LEU A 369 6.61 36.29 17.44
N ARG A 370 7.89 36.67 17.59
CA ARG A 370 8.41 37.16 18.88
C ARG A 370 7.88 38.54 19.25
N LYS A 371 7.77 39.46 18.29
CA LYS A 371 7.26 40.84 18.52
C LYS A 371 5.87 40.82 19.14
N ARG A 372 4.99 39.91 18.69
CA ARG A 372 3.62 39.74 19.21
C ARG A 372 3.55 39.38 20.69
N LEU A 373 4.54 38.68 21.24
CA LEU A 373 4.58 38.33 22.66
C LEU A 373 5.33 39.38 23.48
N TYR A 374 6.56 39.72 23.08
CA TYR A 374 7.44 40.55 23.92
C TYR A 374 7.13 42.04 23.76
N ALA A 375 7.30 42.59 22.55
CA ALA A 375 7.20 44.04 22.31
C ALA A 375 5.75 44.55 22.30
N ASP A 376 4.84 43.85 21.64
CA ASP A 376 3.43 44.27 21.50
C ASP A 376 2.65 44.25 22.83
N CYS A 377 3.15 43.52 23.83
CA CYS A 377 2.56 43.42 25.16
C CYS A 377 3.40 44.08 26.27
N GLY A 378 4.57 44.65 25.93
CA GLY A 378 5.48 45.27 26.90
C GLY A 378 6.00 44.31 27.96
N PHE A 379 6.24 43.04 27.59
CA PHE A 379 6.85 42.03 28.46
C PHE A 379 8.38 42.15 28.38
N GLU A 380 8.92 43.14 29.09
CA GLU A 380 10.36 43.39 29.13
C GLU A 380 11.12 42.34 29.97
N THR A 381 10.52 41.89 31.07
CA THR A 381 11.02 40.82 31.94
C THR A 381 10.00 39.67 32.06
N LEU A 382 10.41 38.52 32.59
CA LEU A 382 9.46 37.44 32.91
C LEU A 382 8.51 37.85 34.05
N GLU A 383 8.95 38.73 34.95
CA GLU A 383 8.11 39.36 35.97
C GLU A 383 7.01 40.21 35.32
N ASP A 384 7.32 40.96 34.25
CA ASP A 384 6.30 41.69 33.48
C ASP A 384 5.29 40.75 32.81
N LEU A 385 5.74 39.64 32.23
CA LEU A 385 4.82 38.63 31.69
C LEU A 385 3.89 38.08 32.78
N ALA A 386 4.40 37.81 33.98
CA ALA A 386 3.58 37.35 35.10
C ALA A 386 2.60 38.42 35.61
N VAL A 387 3.11 39.60 35.98
CA VAL A 387 2.32 40.69 36.57
C VAL A 387 1.30 41.26 35.60
N ARG A 388 1.67 41.46 34.33
CA ARG A 388 0.84 42.12 33.30
C ARG A 388 0.06 41.12 32.44
N GLY A 389 0.60 39.92 32.22
CA GLY A 389 0.02 38.91 31.34
C GLY A 389 -0.78 37.82 32.04
N LEU A 390 -0.52 37.51 33.32
CA LEU A 390 -1.13 36.36 34.00
C LEU A 390 -2.03 36.70 35.20
N ARG A 391 -1.93 37.92 35.76
CA ARG A 391 -2.82 38.35 36.85
C ARG A 391 -4.22 38.67 36.31
N ASN A 392 -5.25 38.17 37.01
CA ASN A 392 -6.65 38.44 36.67
C ASN A 392 -7.10 39.86 37.03
N GLU A 393 -6.33 40.58 37.84
CA GLU A 393 -6.61 41.97 38.19
C GLU A 393 -6.50 42.89 36.97
N THR A 394 -7.51 43.73 36.75
CA THR A 394 -7.44 44.85 35.79
C THR A 394 -6.72 46.04 36.43
N THR A 395 -5.44 45.83 36.78
CA THR A 395 -4.61 46.79 37.51
C THR A 395 -4.35 48.05 36.69
N ARG A 396 -5.24 49.06 36.81
CA ARG A 396 -5.11 50.38 36.17
C ARG A 396 -3.91 51.14 36.74
N ARG A 397 -2.70 50.88 36.23
CA ARG A 397 -1.55 51.76 36.41
C ARG A 397 -1.55 52.82 35.31
N VAL A 398 -1.28 54.06 35.70
CA VAL A 398 -0.96 55.15 34.77
C VAL A 398 0.55 55.18 34.64
N MET A 399 1.07 55.01 33.42
CA MET A 399 2.46 55.35 33.09
C MET A 399 2.41 56.48 32.06
N ASP A 400 3.22 57.52 32.29
CA ASP A 400 3.37 58.70 31.43
C ASP A 400 2.04 59.35 30.98
N GLY A 401 1.04 59.33 31.87
CA GLY A 401 -0.31 59.86 31.60
C GLY A 401 -1.21 58.96 30.74
N ALA A 402 -0.69 57.88 30.16
CA ALA A 402 -1.45 56.93 29.35
C ALA A 402 -2.03 55.78 30.19
N LEU A 403 -3.31 55.47 29.96
CA LEU A 403 -3.98 54.31 30.57
C LEU A 403 -3.70 53.04 29.76
N VAL A 404 -2.56 52.41 29.99
CA VAL A 404 -2.19 51.16 29.31
C VAL A 404 -2.91 49.97 29.97
N THR A 405 -4.13 49.69 29.53
CA THR A 405 -4.80 48.42 29.86
C THR A 405 -4.17 47.28 29.07
N THR A 406 -3.60 46.31 29.78
CA THR A 406 -3.15 45.03 29.20
C THR A 406 -4.32 44.36 28.49
N SER A 407 -4.20 44.14 27.18
CA SER A 407 -5.29 43.53 26.41
C SER A 407 -5.50 42.07 26.81
N GLU A 408 -6.74 41.59 26.74
CA GLU A 408 -7.04 40.16 26.95
C GLU A 408 -6.30 39.28 25.93
N GLU A 409 -6.01 39.80 24.73
CA GLU A 409 -5.13 39.17 23.75
C GLU A 409 -3.70 38.99 24.29
N CYS A 410 -3.13 39.97 24.99
CA CYS A 410 -1.80 39.82 25.61
C CYS A 410 -1.81 38.80 26.77
N LYS A 411 -2.89 38.71 27.55
CA LYS A 411 -3.04 37.63 28.54
C LYS A 411 -3.12 36.26 27.87
N ARG A 412 -3.96 36.14 26.83
CA ARG A 412 -4.12 34.93 26.00
C ARG A 412 -2.78 34.47 25.43
N ARG A 413 -1.96 35.40 24.90
CA ARG A 413 -0.59 35.13 24.41
C ARG A 413 0.35 34.65 25.53
N ALA A 414 0.34 35.29 26.69
CA ALA A 414 1.18 34.89 27.83
C ALA A 414 0.88 33.46 28.29
N VAL A 415 -0.42 33.13 28.45
CA VAL A 415 -0.89 31.79 28.79
C VAL A 415 -0.56 30.76 27.69
N ALA A 416 -0.87 31.07 26.43
CA ALA A 416 -0.60 30.17 25.31
C ALA A 416 0.90 29.92 25.05
N SER A 417 1.76 30.90 25.38
CA SER A 417 3.22 30.73 25.37
C SER A 417 3.69 29.76 26.45
N LEU A 418 3.26 29.94 27.71
CA LEU A 418 3.67 29.07 28.83
C LEU A 418 3.13 27.63 28.71
N LEU A 419 1.93 27.46 28.15
CA LEU A 419 1.37 26.14 27.83
C LEU A 419 1.96 25.52 26.56
N GLY A 420 2.76 26.27 25.78
CA GLY A 420 3.33 25.83 24.51
C GLY A 420 2.29 25.55 23.43
N THR A 421 1.11 26.18 23.47
CA THR A 421 0.03 25.99 22.49
C THR A 421 0.11 26.94 21.29
N GLU A 422 0.73 28.12 21.43
CA GLU A 422 1.03 29.02 20.31
C GLU A 422 2.54 29.31 20.18
N HIS A 423 3.02 29.35 18.94
CA HIS A 423 4.46 29.44 18.63
C HIS A 423 4.97 30.88 18.59
N PHE A 424 5.20 31.48 19.76
CA PHE A 424 5.89 32.78 19.88
C PHE A 424 7.42 32.65 19.91
N GLY A 425 7.93 31.52 20.41
CA GLY A 425 9.35 31.17 20.46
C GLY A 425 9.53 29.67 20.64
N CYS A 426 10.56 29.10 20.02
CA CYS A 426 10.75 27.66 19.97
C CYS A 426 10.99 27.03 21.35
N HIS A 427 11.60 27.74 22.31
CA HIS A 427 11.91 27.19 23.64
C HIS A 427 10.73 27.21 24.62
N PHE A 428 9.68 28.00 24.31
CA PHE A 428 8.37 27.94 24.97
C PHE A 428 7.47 26.90 24.32
N TYR A 429 7.46 26.87 22.99
CA TYR A 429 6.60 25.99 22.23
C TYR A 429 7.03 24.52 22.37
N TYR A 430 8.31 24.18 22.12
CA TYR A 430 8.81 22.80 22.25
C TYR A 430 9.25 22.51 23.71
N ASN A 431 8.23 22.36 24.57
CA ASN A 431 8.32 22.11 26.01
C ASN A 431 8.57 20.62 26.36
N TYR A 432 8.55 20.26 27.66
CA TYR A 432 8.77 18.87 28.08
C TYR A 432 7.65 17.96 27.59
N GLN A 433 6.38 18.41 27.66
CA GLN A 433 5.25 17.65 27.13
C GLN A 433 5.48 17.25 25.67
N TYR A 434 5.86 18.21 24.82
CA TYR A 434 6.13 17.97 23.41
C TYR A 434 7.24 16.95 23.17
N HIS A 435 8.37 17.08 23.85
CA HIS A 435 9.48 16.15 23.65
C HIS A 435 9.23 14.78 24.28
N TYR A 436 8.46 14.68 25.36
CA TYR A 436 8.10 13.41 26.00
C TYR A 436 7.09 12.61 25.18
N GLU A 437 6.04 13.25 24.66
CA GLU A 437 5.04 12.59 23.80
C GLU A 437 5.54 12.31 22.37
N GLY A 438 6.62 12.99 21.94
CA GLY A 438 7.30 12.67 20.69
C GLY A 438 8.17 11.41 20.73
N VAL A 439 8.48 10.87 21.92
CA VAL A 439 9.33 9.68 22.12
C VAL A 439 8.47 8.42 22.29
N PRO A 440 8.88 7.24 21.76
CA PRO A 440 8.13 5.99 21.93
C PRO A 440 7.82 5.67 23.40
N SER A 441 6.61 5.18 23.68
CA SER A 441 6.18 4.88 25.06
C SER A 441 7.05 3.83 25.75
N ASN A 442 7.55 2.84 25.00
CA ASN A 442 8.46 1.79 25.44
C ASN A 442 9.96 2.19 25.48
N ALA A 443 10.29 3.46 25.19
CA ALA A 443 11.67 3.95 25.24
C ALA A 443 12.30 3.81 26.63
N THR A 444 13.59 3.45 26.67
CA THR A 444 14.39 3.57 27.90
C THR A 444 14.86 5.01 28.02
N ILE A 445 14.45 5.72 29.07
CA ILE A 445 14.82 7.12 29.28
C ILE A 445 16.12 7.18 30.10
N MET A 446 16.99 8.10 29.71
CA MET A 446 18.09 8.58 30.54
C MET A 446 17.97 10.10 30.69
N THR A 447 18.47 10.66 31.80
CA THR A 447 18.42 12.10 32.05
C THR A 447 19.74 12.65 32.56
N ILE A 448 20.13 13.81 32.04
CA ILE A 448 21.12 14.71 32.66
C ILE A 448 20.39 15.99 33.09
N ARG A 449 20.45 16.30 34.39
CA ARG A 449 19.91 17.54 34.96
C ARG A 449 20.94 18.66 34.89
N THR A 450 20.52 19.88 34.56
CA THR A 450 21.41 21.06 34.41
C THR A 450 22.11 21.44 35.73
N GLU A 451 21.41 21.19 36.83
CA GLU A 451 21.81 21.36 38.22
C GLU A 451 22.87 20.33 38.67
N HIS A 452 22.88 19.12 38.08
CA HIS A 452 23.71 17.97 38.51
C HIS A 452 24.60 17.36 37.41
N ILE A 453 24.90 18.12 36.33
CA ILE A 453 25.48 17.61 35.07
C ILE A 453 26.63 16.62 35.28
N VAL A 454 27.61 16.92 36.15
CA VAL A 454 28.78 16.06 36.37
C VAL A 454 28.41 14.72 37.02
N ARG A 455 27.49 14.71 38.00
CA ARG A 455 27.01 13.46 38.63
C ARG A 455 26.22 12.63 37.61
N ASP A 456 25.31 13.27 36.89
CA ASP A 456 24.39 12.56 36.00
C ASP A 456 25.08 12.07 34.72
N TRP A 457 26.02 12.83 34.15
CA TRP A 457 26.84 12.36 33.01
C TRP A 457 27.65 11.12 33.39
N ASN A 458 28.28 11.13 34.56
CA ASN A 458 29.01 9.96 35.07
C ASN A 458 28.08 8.75 35.31
N ALA A 459 26.81 8.96 35.69
CA ALA A 459 25.82 7.89 35.82
C ALA A 459 25.36 7.34 34.45
N VAL A 460 25.14 8.20 33.46
CA VAL A 460 24.83 7.81 32.08
C VAL A 460 25.99 7.04 31.44
N GLU A 461 27.24 7.45 31.68
CA GLU A 461 28.41 6.67 31.26
C GLU A 461 28.38 5.24 31.82
N VAL A 462 28.06 5.06 33.11
CA VAL A 462 27.96 3.73 33.74
C VAL A 462 26.84 2.88 33.11
N GLU A 463 25.66 3.44 32.84
CA GLU A 463 24.58 2.73 32.14
C GLU A 463 24.99 2.30 30.71
N LEU A 464 25.83 3.10 30.04
CA LEU A 464 26.43 2.75 28.76
C LEU A 464 27.66 1.82 28.89
N GLY A 465 27.98 1.35 30.10
CA GLY A 465 29.09 0.44 30.42
C GLY A 465 30.48 1.10 30.40
N GLY A 466 30.52 2.42 30.53
CA GLY A 466 31.72 3.24 30.62
C GLY A 466 32.40 3.17 31.99
N GLN A 467 33.26 4.15 32.27
CA GLN A 467 33.94 4.27 33.56
C GLN A 467 33.19 5.24 34.48
N THR A 468 33.29 5.02 35.79
CA THR A 468 32.89 6.01 36.78
C THR A 468 33.84 7.22 36.75
N ASN A 469 33.33 8.41 37.07
CA ASN A 469 34.11 9.64 37.22
C ASN A 469 34.89 10.10 35.97
N ILE A 470 34.34 9.86 34.76
CA ILE A 470 34.92 10.30 33.48
C ILE A 470 35.09 11.82 33.39
N LEU A 471 34.17 12.60 33.95
CA LEU A 471 34.32 14.06 34.09
C LEU A 471 35.01 14.49 35.41
N GLY A 472 35.65 13.55 36.10
CA GLY A 472 36.23 13.73 37.43
C GLY A 472 35.20 13.69 38.56
N LEU A 473 35.69 13.93 39.79
CA LEU A 473 34.85 14.14 40.97
C LEU A 473 34.28 15.59 40.98
N PRO A 474 33.06 15.82 41.51
CA PRO A 474 32.39 17.13 41.45
C PRO A 474 33.22 18.31 41.95
N GLU A 475 34.05 18.12 42.97
CA GLU A 475 34.88 19.16 43.60
C GLU A 475 35.93 19.78 42.66
N LYS A 476 36.21 19.18 41.50
CA LYS A 476 37.13 19.72 40.47
C LYS A 476 36.41 20.19 39.19
N GLY A 477 35.08 20.32 39.21
CA GLY A 477 34.19 20.60 38.06
C GLY A 477 34.31 21.97 37.36
N ALA A 478 35.46 22.65 37.45
CA ALA A 478 35.68 24.00 36.92
C ALA A 478 35.52 24.13 35.39
N VAL A 479 35.61 23.02 34.64
CA VAL A 479 35.55 23.03 33.16
C VAL A 479 34.13 23.30 32.64
N MET A 480 33.09 22.73 33.26
CA MET A 480 31.70 22.96 32.83
C MET A 480 31.04 24.17 33.52
N GLN A 481 31.42 24.50 34.76
CA GLN A 481 30.78 25.60 35.50
C GLN A 481 31.12 27.00 34.94
N ARG A 482 32.31 27.18 34.34
CA ARG A 482 32.81 28.52 33.91
C ARG A 482 32.01 29.18 32.79
N ASN A 483 31.37 28.41 31.91
CA ASN A 483 30.69 28.94 30.72
C ASN A 483 29.17 29.13 30.91
N ASN A 484 28.69 29.27 32.14
CA ASN A 484 27.28 29.55 32.41
C ASN A 484 27.00 31.07 32.23
N VAL A 485 26.84 31.51 30.98
CA VAL A 485 26.83 32.91 30.46
C VAL A 485 25.73 33.84 31.06
N ASN A 486 25.01 33.40 32.10
CA ASN A 486 24.04 34.20 32.83
C ASN A 486 24.67 35.19 33.84
N THR A 487 25.99 35.14 34.05
CA THR A 487 26.73 36.01 35.00
C THR A 487 26.73 37.51 34.63
N ALA A 488 26.36 37.87 33.40
CA ALA A 488 26.29 39.25 32.91
C ALA A 488 24.84 39.72 32.64
N LYS A 489 23.88 39.27 33.47
CA LYS A 489 22.49 39.78 33.48
C LYS A 489 22.29 40.75 34.64
N ALA A 490 21.44 41.75 34.44
CA ALA A 490 21.04 42.67 35.51
C ALA A 490 20.22 41.90 36.57
N ASP A 491 20.37 42.25 37.85
CA ASP A 491 19.69 41.55 38.96
C ASP A 491 18.16 41.52 38.82
N SER A 492 17.55 42.49 38.11
CA SER A 492 16.12 42.52 37.80
C SER A 492 15.62 41.30 37.00
N ASP A 493 16.47 40.68 36.18
CA ASP A 493 16.10 39.51 35.36
C ASP A 493 16.18 38.20 36.16
N LYS A 494 16.73 38.24 37.38
CA LYS A 494 17.13 37.06 38.15
C LYS A 494 16.11 36.64 39.21
N TYR A 495 15.27 37.55 39.68
CA TYR A 495 14.31 37.31 40.76
C TYR A 495 12.88 37.59 40.29
N LEU A 496 12.01 36.58 40.36
CA LEU A 496 10.56 36.75 40.28
C LEU A 496 10.02 37.11 41.68
N SER A 497 8.94 37.88 41.75
CA SER A 497 8.17 37.99 43.00
C SER A 497 7.55 36.64 43.35
N GLU A 498 7.25 36.41 44.63
CA GLU A 498 6.67 35.13 45.06
C GLU A 498 5.32 34.87 44.39
N GLU A 499 4.47 35.89 44.25
CA GLU A 499 3.17 35.75 43.60
C GLU A 499 3.33 35.47 42.10
N SER A 500 4.26 36.13 41.42
CA SER A 500 4.53 35.90 40.00
C SER A 500 5.14 34.52 39.73
N ARG A 501 6.01 34.05 40.63
CA ARG A 501 6.52 32.68 40.68
C ARG A 501 5.36 31.67 40.79
N MET A 502 4.49 31.82 41.78
CA MET A 502 3.36 30.92 42.00
C MET A 502 2.39 30.88 40.81
N VAL A 503 2.09 32.03 40.18
CA VAL A 503 1.21 32.08 39.01
C VAL A 503 1.84 31.41 37.77
N ILE A 504 3.16 31.55 37.56
CA ILE A 504 3.87 30.82 36.50
C ILE A 504 3.88 29.31 36.78
N CYS A 505 4.23 28.90 38.00
CA CYS A 505 4.25 27.48 38.40
C CYS A 505 2.89 26.81 38.13
N LYS A 506 1.78 27.45 38.52
CA LYS A 506 0.43 26.92 38.30
C LYS A 506 0.10 26.67 36.82
N LEU A 507 0.52 27.53 35.91
CA LEU A 507 0.35 27.30 34.47
C LEU A 507 1.31 26.22 33.93
N LEU A 508 2.54 26.17 34.45
CA LEU A 508 3.51 25.14 34.11
C LEU A 508 3.18 23.77 34.71
N CYS A 509 2.15 23.63 35.54
CA CYS A 509 1.82 22.39 36.26
C CYS A 509 1.86 21.13 35.37
N ASN A 510 1.26 21.15 34.16
CA ASN A 510 1.29 19.99 33.26
C ASN A 510 2.71 19.65 32.76
N ASP A 511 3.52 20.65 32.44
CA ASP A 511 4.92 20.49 32.02
C ASP A 511 5.82 20.07 33.20
N ILE A 512 5.45 20.47 34.42
CA ILE A 512 6.02 20.01 35.69
C ILE A 512 5.68 18.53 35.95
N GLN A 513 4.45 18.06 35.70
CA GLN A 513 4.13 16.63 35.83
C GLN A 513 4.96 15.80 34.84
N VAL A 514 5.12 16.26 33.59
CA VAL A 514 5.97 15.58 32.60
C VAL A 514 7.45 15.60 33.01
N TYR A 515 7.97 16.71 33.54
CA TYR A 515 9.32 16.78 34.11
C TYR A 515 9.54 15.73 35.22
N LYS A 516 8.59 15.62 36.17
CA LYS A 516 8.64 14.61 37.24
C LYS A 516 8.58 13.18 36.69
N GLU A 517 7.86 12.95 35.60
CA GLU A 517 7.77 11.64 34.96
C GLU A 517 9.05 11.26 34.18
N ILE A 518 9.67 12.22 33.47
CA ILE A 518 10.99 12.04 32.85
C ILE A 518 12.01 11.60 33.92
N LEU A 519 12.05 12.29 35.07
CA LEU A 519 12.94 11.93 36.19
C LEU A 519 12.68 10.49 36.68
N ARG A 520 11.44 10.12 36.99
CA ARG A 520 11.09 8.77 37.49
C ARG A 520 11.38 7.64 36.51
N ARG A 521 11.27 7.90 35.21
CA ARG A 521 11.55 6.92 34.14
C ARG A 521 13.04 6.81 33.78
N SER A 522 13.90 7.63 34.37
CA SER A 522 15.32 7.70 34.01
C SER A 522 16.12 6.59 34.68
N VAL A 523 16.61 5.62 33.91
CA VAL A 523 17.32 4.44 34.45
C VAL A 523 18.66 4.77 35.11
N ASN A 524 19.23 5.94 34.82
CA ASN A 524 20.50 6.42 35.38
C ASN A 524 20.32 7.33 36.62
N LEU A 525 19.11 7.51 37.13
CA LEU A 525 18.83 8.30 38.33
C LEU A 525 18.28 7.39 39.45
N ASP A 526 18.98 7.36 40.58
CA ASP A 526 18.52 6.69 41.79
C ASP A 526 17.36 7.45 42.47
N VAL A 527 16.67 6.81 43.43
CA VAL A 527 15.50 7.40 44.12
C VAL A 527 15.88 8.65 44.93
N GLU A 528 17.12 8.74 45.43
CA GLU A 528 17.63 9.91 46.15
C GLU A 528 17.90 11.07 45.17
N GLN A 529 18.49 10.81 44.00
CA GLN A 529 18.65 11.80 42.92
C GLN A 529 17.31 12.37 42.47
N VAL A 530 16.31 11.51 42.26
CA VAL A 530 14.95 11.96 41.93
C VAL A 530 14.38 12.79 43.08
N ALA A 531 14.49 12.33 44.34
CA ALA A 531 14.00 13.07 45.50
C ALA A 531 14.66 14.45 45.66
N ILE A 532 15.98 14.56 45.47
CA ILE A 532 16.72 15.83 45.46
C ILE A 532 16.08 16.81 44.48
N SER A 533 15.83 16.40 43.23
CA SER A 533 15.24 17.31 42.24
C SER A 533 13.74 17.52 42.35
N ILE A 534 13.03 16.71 43.14
CA ILE A 534 11.67 17.04 43.62
C ILE A 534 11.73 18.09 44.73
N ASP A 535 12.72 18.08 45.62
CA ASP A 535 12.84 19.08 46.68
C ASP A 535 13.42 20.42 46.17
N GLU A 536 14.37 20.41 45.23
CA GLU A 536 14.80 21.59 44.45
C GLU A 536 13.62 22.21 43.70
N LEU A 537 12.78 21.38 43.09
CA LEU A 537 11.53 21.82 42.47
C LEU A 537 10.56 22.42 43.49
N LYS A 538 10.39 21.80 44.67
CA LYS A 538 9.54 22.28 45.76
C LYS A 538 9.97 23.65 46.32
N HIS A 539 11.26 23.97 46.32
CA HIS A 539 11.75 25.31 46.65
C HIS A 539 11.31 26.38 45.63
N SER A 540 11.06 25.99 44.37
CA SER A 540 10.64 26.89 43.28
C SER A 540 9.12 26.93 43.04
N CYS A 541 8.44 25.79 43.11
CA CYS A 541 7.02 25.57 42.81
C CYS A 541 6.43 24.61 43.86
N PRO A 542 6.20 25.06 45.11
CA PRO A 542 5.93 24.19 46.25
C PRO A 542 4.63 23.38 46.12
N ILE A 543 3.60 23.92 45.45
CA ILE A 543 2.32 23.23 45.25
C ILE A 543 2.46 22.19 44.13
N GLU A 544 3.02 22.57 42.99
CA GLU A 544 3.09 21.75 41.79
C GLU A 544 4.14 20.63 41.90
N ALA A 545 5.14 20.78 42.78
CA ALA A 545 6.06 19.70 43.14
C ALA A 545 5.30 18.51 43.77
N VAL A 546 4.44 18.77 44.77
CA VAL A 546 3.70 17.73 45.51
C VAL A 546 2.40 17.30 44.83
N ALA A 547 1.78 18.16 44.01
CA ALA A 547 0.55 17.84 43.29
C ALA A 547 0.73 16.68 42.30
N THR A 548 -0.21 15.75 42.26
CA THR A 548 -0.28 14.63 41.30
C THR A 548 -1.15 14.95 40.07
N THR A 549 -1.99 15.98 40.16
CA THR A 549 -2.91 16.45 39.11
C THR A 549 -2.78 17.97 38.92
N CYS A 550 -3.40 18.52 37.89
CA CYS A 550 -3.39 19.97 37.59
C CYS A 550 -4.81 20.49 37.34
N ASP A 551 -5.11 21.71 37.80
CA ASP A 551 -6.38 22.40 37.54
C ASP A 551 -6.62 22.67 36.05
N THR A 552 -5.53 22.87 35.30
CA THR A 552 -5.57 23.10 33.85
C THR A 552 -5.53 21.75 33.12
N PRO A 553 -6.45 21.48 32.17
CA PRO A 553 -6.38 20.28 31.36
C PRO A 553 -5.09 20.28 30.54
N LYS A 554 -4.47 19.09 30.43
CA LYS A 554 -3.24 18.89 29.65
C LYS A 554 -3.49 19.30 28.18
N PRO A 555 -2.72 20.23 27.60
CA PRO A 555 -2.93 20.68 26.22
C PRO A 555 -2.85 19.54 25.20
N ASP A 556 -3.75 19.51 24.22
CA ASP A 556 -3.59 18.64 23.05
C ASP A 556 -2.50 19.22 22.14
N ILE A 557 -1.44 18.45 21.96
CA ILE A 557 -0.29 18.77 21.10
C ILE A 557 -0.19 17.84 19.89
N ARG A 558 -1.20 17.01 19.61
CA ARG A 558 -1.23 16.05 18.49
C ARG A 558 -0.91 16.70 17.17
N GLN A 559 -1.58 17.81 16.81
CA GLN A 559 -1.33 18.49 15.54
C GLN A 559 0.12 18.99 15.44
N LYS A 560 0.59 19.64 16.50
CA LYS A 560 1.97 20.12 16.64
C LYS A 560 3.00 18.99 16.53
N LEU A 561 2.73 17.79 17.03
CA LEU A 561 3.56 16.59 16.82
C LEU A 561 3.50 16.09 15.37
N LEU A 562 2.34 16.14 14.72
CA LEU A 562 2.22 15.79 13.29
C LEU A 562 3.02 16.74 12.40
N ASP A 563 2.90 18.05 12.64
CA ASP A 563 3.58 19.13 11.90
C ASP A 563 5.12 19.11 12.03
N SER A 564 5.68 18.30 12.94
CA SER A 564 7.08 18.41 13.38
C SER A 564 7.85 17.10 13.59
N ARG A 565 7.18 15.94 13.60
CA ARG A 565 7.86 14.63 13.47
C ARG A 565 7.94 14.16 12.01
N GLY A 566 7.63 15.02 11.04
CA GLY A 566 7.56 14.67 9.63
C GLY A 566 6.45 13.66 9.35
N TYR A 567 5.31 13.77 10.04
CA TYR A 567 4.14 12.92 9.78
C TYR A 567 3.40 13.33 8.48
N GLN A 568 4.13 13.63 7.41
CA GLN A 568 3.66 13.46 6.02
C GLN A 568 3.59 11.96 5.67
N GLY A 569 3.01 11.18 6.57
CA GLY A 569 2.92 9.74 6.49
C GLY A 569 4.20 8.98 6.88
N GLN A 570 4.27 8.56 8.16
CA GLN A 570 4.09 7.10 8.31
C GLN A 570 2.77 6.82 7.61
N THR A 571 2.79 6.17 6.45
CA THR A 571 1.60 5.86 5.65
C THR A 571 0.49 5.49 6.62
N GLN A 572 -0.69 6.15 6.51
CA GLN A 572 -1.87 5.67 7.22
C GLN A 572 -1.88 4.18 7.00
N ILE A 573 -1.77 3.37 8.07
CA ILE A 573 -1.71 1.91 7.96
C ILE A 573 -3.04 1.56 7.34
N ARG A 574 -3.02 1.40 6.01
CA ARG A 574 -4.25 1.34 5.24
C ARG A 574 -4.97 0.14 5.80
N SER A 575 -6.24 0.34 6.11
CA SER A 575 -7.05 -0.78 6.53
C SER A 575 -6.91 -1.89 5.48
N PRO A 576 -6.77 -3.17 5.81
CA PRO A 576 -6.90 -4.26 4.85
C PRO A 576 -8.14 -4.10 3.96
N TYR A 577 -9.22 -3.51 4.49
CA TYR A 577 -10.37 -3.03 3.74
C TYR A 577 -10.02 -1.93 2.71
N GLU A 578 -9.34 -0.86 3.13
CA GLU A 578 -8.90 0.25 2.26
C GLU A 578 -7.84 -0.18 1.23
N GLU A 579 -6.94 -1.11 1.55
CA GLU A 579 -5.98 -1.69 0.60
C GLU A 579 -6.70 -2.55 -0.43
N HIS A 580 -7.61 -3.41 0.02
CA HIS A 580 -8.45 -4.25 -0.84
C HIS A 580 -9.30 -3.40 -1.79
N TRP A 581 -9.95 -2.35 -1.29
CA TRP A 581 -10.75 -1.41 -2.06
C TRP A 581 -9.95 -0.23 -2.65
N GLN A 582 -8.61 -0.32 -2.70
CA GLN A 582 -7.69 0.65 -3.34
C GLN A 582 -7.86 2.13 -2.89
N GLY A 583 -8.47 2.36 -1.73
CA GLY A 583 -8.83 3.69 -1.21
C GLY A 583 -10.13 4.29 -1.78
N GLU A 584 -10.87 3.59 -2.66
CA GLU A 584 -12.19 4.05 -3.14
C GLU A 584 -13.20 4.14 -1.99
N TRP A 585 -13.12 3.18 -1.05
CA TRP A 585 -14.02 3.07 0.08
C TRP A 585 -13.22 3.22 1.39
N PRO A 586 -13.18 4.41 2.00
CA PRO A 586 -12.49 4.62 3.27
C PRO A 586 -13.14 3.77 4.38
N LEU A 587 -12.33 3.31 5.33
CA LEU A 587 -12.81 2.46 6.42
C LEU A 587 -13.88 3.22 7.23
N PRO A 588 -15.13 2.72 7.31
CA PRO A 588 -16.21 3.48 7.95
C PRO A 588 -15.87 3.84 9.41
N TYR A 589 -16.11 5.09 9.81
CA TYR A 589 -15.61 5.64 11.09
C TYR A 589 -15.84 4.74 12.32
N LYS A 590 -16.96 4.01 12.37
CA LYS A 590 -17.32 3.04 13.42
C LYS A 590 -16.34 1.87 13.58
N MET A 591 -15.58 1.54 12.54
CA MET A 591 -14.51 0.53 12.52
C MET A 591 -13.15 1.12 12.91
N THR A 592 -12.97 2.45 12.82
CA THR A 592 -11.69 3.10 13.14
C THR A 592 -11.45 3.16 14.64
N LYS A 593 -10.17 3.09 15.02
CA LYS A 593 -9.68 3.28 16.39
C LYS A 593 -9.07 4.68 16.54
N ASP A 594 -9.16 5.31 17.71
CA ASP A 594 -8.50 6.62 17.91
C ASP A 594 -7.00 6.46 18.16
N TYR A 595 -6.23 6.31 17.08
CA TYR A 595 -4.77 6.15 17.04
C TYR A 595 -3.92 7.33 17.59
N ALA A 596 -4.50 8.22 18.40
CA ALA A 596 -3.75 9.09 19.33
C ALA A 596 -3.80 8.62 20.79
N LYS A 597 -4.67 7.67 21.13
CA LYS A 597 -4.79 7.05 22.46
C LYS A 597 -4.15 5.66 22.56
N TYR A 598 -3.77 5.07 21.43
CA TYR A 598 -3.26 3.71 21.32
C TYR A 598 -2.00 3.64 20.48
N LEU A 599 -1.23 2.57 20.67
CA LEU A 599 -0.16 2.18 19.76
C LEU A 599 -0.70 2.06 18.33
N ARG A 600 -0.05 2.73 17.38
CA ARG A 600 -0.36 2.59 15.95
C ARG A 600 0.04 1.23 15.39
N LYS A 601 1.08 0.63 15.97
CA LYS A 601 1.67 -0.63 15.51
C LYS A 601 1.93 -1.53 16.72
N THR A 602 1.16 -2.61 16.80
CA THR A 602 1.48 -3.79 17.60
C THR A 602 2.41 -4.67 16.76
N SER A 603 3.18 -5.58 17.36
CA SER A 603 3.87 -6.63 16.58
C SER A 603 2.84 -7.70 16.15
N PRO A 604 2.97 -8.32 14.96
CA PRO A 604 1.97 -9.28 14.47
C PRO A 604 1.70 -10.42 15.46
N ASP A 605 2.74 -10.91 16.15
CA ASP A 605 2.69 -11.96 17.19
C ASP A 605 1.93 -11.56 18.49
N LYS A 606 1.43 -10.32 18.56
CA LYS A 606 0.63 -9.77 19.65
C LYS A 606 -0.65 -9.10 19.18
N GLU A 607 -0.88 -8.97 17.88
CA GLU A 607 -2.04 -8.24 17.36
C GLU A 607 -3.35 -9.00 17.57
N VAL A 608 -4.41 -8.27 17.95
CA VAL A 608 -5.75 -8.82 18.15
C VAL A 608 -6.73 -8.21 17.14
N CYS A 609 -7.40 -9.07 16.38
CA CYS A 609 -8.58 -8.74 15.57
C CYS A 609 -9.84 -8.82 16.45
N PHE A 610 -10.60 -7.73 16.60
CA PHE A 610 -11.89 -7.80 17.30
C PHE A 610 -13.01 -8.28 16.39
N VAL A 611 -13.58 -9.46 16.69
CA VAL A 611 -14.67 -10.08 15.94
C VAL A 611 -16.01 -9.77 16.63
N HIS A 612 -16.70 -8.73 16.13
CA HIS A 612 -17.94 -8.20 16.71
C HIS A 612 -19.16 -8.86 16.06
N VAL A 613 -19.68 -9.90 16.71
CA VAL A 613 -20.80 -10.71 16.18
C VAL A 613 -22.17 -10.21 16.64
N GLY A 614 -22.89 -9.47 15.79
CA GLY A 614 -24.29 -9.14 16.08
C GLY A 614 -24.46 -8.25 17.33
N LYS A 615 -25.32 -8.67 18.27
CA LYS A 615 -25.66 -7.94 19.52
C LYS A 615 -25.09 -8.59 20.80
N THR A 616 -23.88 -9.13 20.71
CA THR A 616 -23.11 -9.79 21.79
C THR A 616 -22.34 -8.81 22.68
N ALA A 617 -22.98 -7.74 23.14
CA ALA A 617 -22.32 -6.60 23.82
C ALA A 617 -21.19 -5.91 22.99
N GLY A 618 -21.04 -6.24 21.71
CA GLY A 618 -19.90 -5.83 20.89
C GLY A 618 -19.69 -4.32 20.77
N SER A 619 -20.72 -3.46 20.88
CA SER A 619 -20.53 -2.00 20.94
C SER A 619 -19.87 -1.56 22.25
N THR A 620 -20.24 -2.17 23.38
CA THR A 620 -19.63 -1.89 24.71
C THR A 620 -18.17 -2.32 24.72
N ILE A 621 -17.90 -3.53 24.24
CA ILE A 621 -16.53 -4.07 24.11
C ILE A 621 -15.72 -3.21 23.12
N ALA A 622 -16.29 -2.80 21.97
CA ALA A 622 -15.63 -1.89 21.04
C ALA A 622 -15.28 -0.52 21.65
N CYS A 623 -16.16 0.05 22.49
CA CYS A 623 -15.86 1.29 23.20
C CYS A 623 -14.70 1.12 24.20
N ALA A 624 -14.69 0.02 24.97
CA ALA A 624 -13.65 -0.29 25.93
C ALA A 624 -12.28 -0.52 25.28
N LEU A 625 -12.26 -1.10 24.08
CA LEU A 625 -11.09 -1.30 23.23
C LEU A 625 -10.68 -0.04 22.44
N GLY A 626 -11.47 1.04 22.48
CA GLY A 626 -11.11 2.32 21.89
C GLY A 626 -11.57 2.59 20.45
N PHE A 627 -12.50 1.81 19.92
CA PHE A 627 -13.10 2.05 18.61
C PHE A 627 -14.11 3.21 18.65
N ASN A 628 -14.18 3.98 17.57
CA ASN A 628 -14.97 5.20 17.45
C ASN A 628 -16.47 4.92 17.18
N MET A 629 -17.18 4.28 18.12
CA MET A 629 -18.63 4.06 17.99
C MET A 629 -19.45 5.30 18.42
N PRO A 630 -20.57 5.62 17.73
CA PRO A 630 -21.52 6.64 18.17
C PRO A 630 -22.00 6.47 19.61
N GLU A 631 -22.18 5.23 20.06
CA GLU A 631 -22.68 4.86 21.38
C GLU A 631 -21.73 5.30 22.50
N CYS A 632 -20.39 5.23 22.30
CA CYS A 632 -19.41 5.60 23.33
C CYS A 632 -19.58 7.06 23.78
N ARG A 633 -19.96 7.95 22.84
CA ARG A 633 -20.15 9.39 23.12
C ARG A 633 -21.38 9.69 23.97
N LYS A 634 -22.40 8.82 23.97
CA LYS A 634 -23.67 9.05 24.68
C LYS A 634 -23.61 8.66 26.16
N ALA A 635 -22.71 7.75 26.53
CA ALA A 635 -22.75 7.09 27.85
C ALA A 635 -22.03 7.85 28.98
N ASN A 636 -21.19 8.85 28.66
CA ASN A 636 -20.18 9.47 29.55
C ASN A 636 -19.13 8.48 30.13
N THR A 637 -19.38 7.18 30.16
CA THR A 637 -18.43 6.10 30.48
C THR A 637 -17.43 5.83 29.35
N ALA A 638 -17.01 6.87 28.61
CA ALA A 638 -16.06 6.79 27.50
C ALA A 638 -14.60 6.56 27.98
N THR A 639 -14.43 6.12 29.23
CA THR A 639 -13.20 5.51 29.75
C THR A 639 -12.98 4.18 29.05
N VAL A 640 -12.01 4.20 28.13
CA VAL A 640 -11.23 3.03 27.69
C VAL A 640 -10.94 2.12 28.90
N ALA A 641 -11.00 0.81 28.73
CA ALA A 641 -10.49 -0.08 29.75
C ALA A 641 -8.97 0.09 29.92
N PRO A 642 -8.42 -0.11 31.14
CA PRO A 642 -6.98 -0.28 31.29
C PRO A 642 -6.52 -1.59 30.62
N GLY A 643 -5.23 -1.67 30.25
CA GLY A 643 -4.58 -2.92 29.83
C GLY A 643 -3.82 -2.87 28.52
N LEU A 644 -3.24 -4.01 28.16
CA LEU A 644 -2.65 -4.28 26.84
C LEU A 644 -3.72 -4.65 25.81
N LEU A 645 -4.82 -5.29 26.20
CA LEU A 645 -5.87 -5.72 25.26
C LEU A 645 -6.48 -4.52 24.48
N PRO A 646 -6.80 -3.36 25.09
CA PRO A 646 -7.15 -2.14 24.35
C PRO A 646 -6.03 -1.52 23.53
N GLN A 647 -4.75 -1.84 23.79
CA GLN A 647 -3.64 -1.37 22.97
C GLN A 647 -3.46 -2.25 21.74
N TYR A 648 -3.36 -3.57 21.96
CA TYR A 648 -3.06 -4.59 20.96
C TYR A 648 -4.22 -4.92 20.02
N THR A 649 -5.47 -4.66 20.44
CA THR A 649 -6.65 -4.82 19.57
C THR A 649 -6.78 -3.66 18.60
N THR A 650 -5.98 -3.67 17.53
CA THR A 650 -5.88 -2.62 16.50
C THR A 650 -7.02 -2.67 15.49
N LYS A 651 -7.48 -3.88 15.14
CA LYS A 651 -8.36 -4.16 14.00
C LYS A 651 -9.74 -4.67 14.41
N ARG A 652 -10.71 -4.60 13.48
CA ARG A 652 -12.07 -5.12 13.70
C ARG A 652 -12.68 -5.83 12.48
N PHE A 653 -13.43 -6.89 12.75
CA PHE A 653 -14.30 -7.58 11.79
C PHE A 653 -15.76 -7.43 12.26
N HIS A 654 -16.63 -6.83 11.44
CA HIS A 654 -18.03 -6.56 11.79
C HIS A 654 -18.93 -6.34 10.57
N CYS A 655 -20.06 -7.07 10.52
CA CYS A 655 -21.16 -6.92 9.56
C CYS A 655 -20.73 -6.78 8.09
N GLY A 656 -19.81 -7.66 7.67
CA GLY A 656 -19.26 -7.67 6.32
C GLY A 656 -18.21 -6.59 6.02
N LEU A 657 -17.67 -5.93 7.05
CA LEU A 657 -16.48 -5.09 6.96
C LEU A 657 -15.33 -5.81 7.66
N TYR A 658 -14.29 -6.18 6.90
CA TYR A 658 -13.11 -6.92 7.37
C TYR A 658 -11.87 -6.00 7.33
N ASP A 659 -11.47 -5.46 8.49
CA ASP A 659 -10.26 -4.62 8.66
C ASP A 659 -9.12 -5.39 9.36
N CYS A 660 -9.31 -6.67 9.66
CA CYS A 660 -8.25 -7.52 10.18
C CYS A 660 -7.29 -7.96 9.06
N PHE A 661 -6.06 -8.30 9.42
CA PHE A 661 -5.17 -9.05 8.54
C PHE A 661 -5.50 -10.56 8.66
N ASP A 662 -4.93 -11.39 7.79
CA ASP A 662 -4.96 -12.86 7.90
C ASP A 662 -3.74 -13.42 8.67
N ASP A 663 -2.91 -12.55 9.28
CA ASP A 663 -1.76 -12.91 10.13
C ASP A 663 -1.83 -12.33 11.57
N SER A 664 -2.91 -11.65 11.95
CA SER A 664 -3.13 -11.17 13.32
C SER A 664 -3.10 -12.35 14.31
N ALA A 665 -2.23 -12.31 15.33
CA ALA A 665 -2.00 -13.45 16.22
C ALA A 665 -3.25 -13.99 16.93
N TYR A 666 -4.26 -13.15 17.21
CA TYR A 666 -5.49 -13.55 17.89
C TYR A 666 -6.74 -12.96 17.23
N TYR A 667 -7.84 -13.72 17.22
CA TYR A 667 -9.17 -13.28 16.81
C TYR A 667 -10.10 -13.35 18.02
N MET A 668 -10.50 -12.19 18.54
CA MET A 668 -11.28 -12.07 19.77
C MET A 668 -12.78 -11.94 19.48
N PHE A 669 -13.53 -13.01 19.74
CA PHE A 669 -14.97 -13.08 19.55
C PHE A 669 -15.71 -12.53 20.78
N ALA A 670 -16.56 -11.54 20.56
CA ALA A 670 -17.62 -11.21 21.51
C ALA A 670 -18.76 -12.23 21.36
N LEU A 671 -18.95 -13.09 22.36
CA LEU A 671 -20.00 -14.12 22.39
C LEU A 671 -21.12 -13.78 23.38
N ARG A 672 -22.27 -14.42 23.19
CA ARG A 672 -23.46 -14.41 24.04
C ARG A 672 -24.26 -15.67 23.75
N ASN A 673 -25.06 -16.16 24.69
CA ASN A 673 -25.99 -17.29 24.46
C ASN A 673 -26.75 -17.12 23.11
N PRO A 674 -26.72 -18.10 22.17
CA PRO A 674 -27.26 -17.95 20.82
C PRO A 674 -28.73 -17.54 20.74
N LEU A 675 -29.59 -18.07 21.62
CA LEU A 675 -31.01 -17.70 21.71
C LEU A 675 -31.16 -16.23 22.11
N VAL A 676 -30.49 -15.82 23.19
CA VAL A 676 -30.54 -14.43 23.69
C VAL A 676 -29.90 -13.46 22.70
N ARG A 677 -28.86 -13.91 21.97
CA ARG A 677 -28.20 -13.21 20.86
C ARG A 677 -29.17 -12.99 19.70
N PHE A 678 -29.94 -14.01 19.31
CA PHE A 678 -30.92 -13.92 18.23
C PHE A 678 -32.08 -12.97 18.61
N VAL A 679 -32.69 -13.15 19.79
CA VAL A 679 -33.75 -12.27 20.30
C VAL A 679 -33.27 -10.82 20.36
N SER A 680 -32.04 -10.58 20.85
CA SER A 680 -31.45 -9.25 20.91
C SER A 680 -31.07 -8.68 19.54
N ALA A 681 -30.89 -9.50 18.51
CA ALA A 681 -30.64 -9.08 17.13
C ALA A 681 -31.95 -8.69 16.43
N PHE A 682 -32.97 -9.56 16.48
CA PHE A 682 -34.31 -9.27 15.94
C PHE A 682 -34.89 -7.97 16.54
N ASN A 683 -34.87 -7.83 17.88
CA ASN A 683 -35.37 -6.64 18.57
C ASN A 683 -34.53 -5.36 18.35
N TYR A 684 -33.38 -5.45 17.66
CA TYR A 684 -32.56 -4.29 17.26
C TYR A 684 -32.66 -3.98 15.77
N ASP A 685 -32.77 -5.00 14.92
CA ASP A 685 -32.99 -4.85 13.48
C ASP A 685 -34.44 -4.47 13.14
N MET A 686 -35.37 -4.46 14.10
CA MET A 686 -36.76 -3.99 13.96
C MET A 686 -36.92 -2.50 14.37
N PRO A 687 -37.19 -1.57 13.43
CA PRO A 687 -37.49 -0.17 13.74
C PRO A 687 -38.82 0.01 14.48
N LEU A 688 -38.84 0.91 15.48
CA LEU A 688 -40.06 1.35 16.17
C LEU A 688 -40.85 2.41 15.37
N ASP A 689 -40.16 3.21 14.55
CA ASP A 689 -40.75 4.16 13.59
C ASP A 689 -40.09 3.92 12.22
N TRP A 690 -40.91 3.48 11.27
CA TRP A 690 -40.45 3.06 9.95
C TRP A 690 -40.17 4.22 8.99
N GLU A 691 -40.88 5.34 9.12
CA GLU A 691 -40.65 6.51 8.25
C GLU A 691 -39.48 7.35 8.78
N ALA A 692 -39.32 7.45 10.11
CA ALA A 692 -38.11 8.02 10.70
C ALA A 692 -36.86 7.18 10.34
N PHE A 693 -36.97 5.84 10.41
CA PHE A 693 -35.89 4.95 9.99
C PHE A 693 -35.55 5.10 8.50
N ARG A 694 -36.57 5.16 7.64
CA ARG A 694 -36.41 5.38 6.20
C ARG A 694 -35.75 6.71 5.88
N ALA A 695 -36.07 7.77 6.63
CA ALA A 695 -35.45 9.07 6.50
C ALA A 695 -33.99 9.10 7.01
N GLN A 696 -33.64 8.27 8.00
CA GLN A 696 -32.29 8.21 8.58
C GLN A 696 -31.33 7.29 7.81
N GLU A 697 -31.71 6.04 7.56
CA GLU A 697 -30.86 5.00 6.95
C GLU A 697 -31.11 4.80 5.45
N GLY A 698 -32.15 5.45 4.90
CA GLY A 698 -32.42 5.53 3.47
C GLY A 698 -33.20 4.34 2.88
N GLU A 699 -33.68 4.56 1.65
CA GLU A 699 -34.57 3.67 0.90
C GLU A 699 -34.03 2.22 0.75
N ARG A 700 -32.71 2.06 0.65
CA ARG A 700 -32.07 0.75 0.51
C ARG A 700 -32.18 -0.09 1.79
N GLN A 701 -31.92 0.52 2.95
CA GLN A 701 -32.00 -0.19 4.24
C GLN A 701 -33.45 -0.38 4.69
N TYR A 702 -34.34 0.56 4.34
CA TYR A 702 -35.79 0.42 4.53
C TYR A 702 -36.36 -0.80 3.77
N ASN A 703 -36.18 -0.87 2.44
CA ASN A 703 -36.71 -1.99 1.62
C ASN A 703 -36.00 -3.33 1.88
N PHE A 704 -34.88 -3.29 2.59
CA PHE A 704 -34.17 -4.46 3.09
C PHE A 704 -34.88 -5.07 4.31
N LEU A 705 -35.03 -4.29 5.40
CA LEU A 705 -35.67 -4.76 6.65
C LEU A 705 -37.18 -5.00 6.50
N LYS A 706 -37.86 -4.17 5.68
CA LYS A 706 -39.30 -4.24 5.41
C LYS A 706 -39.79 -5.66 5.12
N LYS A 707 -38.98 -6.47 4.44
CA LYS A 707 -39.34 -7.84 4.03
C LYS A 707 -39.69 -8.77 5.19
N LEU A 708 -39.03 -8.65 6.33
CA LEU A 708 -39.29 -9.52 7.48
C LEU A 708 -40.28 -8.90 8.47
N PHE A 709 -40.21 -7.59 8.68
CA PHE A 709 -40.89 -6.93 9.79
C PHE A 709 -42.15 -6.10 9.41
N LEU A 710 -42.41 -5.88 8.11
CA LEU A 710 -43.60 -5.14 7.61
C LEU A 710 -44.43 -5.95 6.61
N ASP A 711 -43.77 -6.62 5.66
CA ASP A 711 -44.46 -7.48 4.67
C ASP A 711 -45.01 -8.77 5.31
N CYS A 712 -44.48 -9.15 6.47
CA CYS A 712 -44.86 -10.34 7.24
C CYS A 712 -45.37 -9.94 8.65
N PRO A 713 -46.28 -10.71 9.26
CA PRO A 713 -46.94 -10.35 10.52
C PRO A 713 -46.07 -10.63 11.75
N TYR A 714 -44.83 -10.12 11.78
CA TYR A 714 -43.82 -10.43 12.80
C TYR A 714 -43.42 -9.16 13.58
N ARG A 715 -44.19 -8.81 14.61
CA ARG A 715 -43.94 -7.64 15.51
C ARG A 715 -43.15 -8.00 16.75
N SER A 716 -42.88 -9.29 16.96
CA SER A 716 -42.07 -9.84 18.04
C SER A 716 -41.43 -11.16 17.60
N VAL A 717 -40.42 -11.62 18.33
CA VAL A 717 -39.83 -12.95 18.09
C VAL A 717 -40.84 -14.05 18.36
N GLU A 718 -41.70 -13.89 19.38
CA GLU A 718 -42.79 -14.81 19.72
C GLU A 718 -43.78 -14.99 18.55
N GLU A 719 -44.17 -13.89 17.89
CA GLU A 719 -44.96 -13.93 16.64
C GLU A 719 -44.17 -14.56 15.49
N MET A 720 -42.89 -14.24 15.31
CA MET A 720 -42.07 -14.83 14.26
C MET A 720 -41.92 -16.35 14.41
N VAL A 721 -41.84 -16.87 15.65
CA VAL A 721 -41.80 -18.31 15.90
C VAL A 721 -43.17 -18.95 15.62
N LYS A 722 -44.23 -18.48 16.28
CA LYS A 722 -45.59 -19.07 16.16
C LYS A 722 -46.21 -18.94 14.76
N LEU A 723 -45.85 -17.89 14.02
CA LEU A 723 -46.43 -17.61 12.71
C LEU A 723 -45.46 -17.92 11.54
N GLY A 724 -44.17 -18.07 11.80
CA GLY A 724 -43.14 -18.34 10.79
C GLY A 724 -42.50 -19.72 10.86
N ILE A 725 -42.33 -20.29 12.05
CA ILE A 725 -41.67 -21.59 12.28
C ILE A 725 -42.70 -22.69 12.53
N ASP A 726 -43.64 -22.49 13.45
CA ASP A 726 -44.61 -23.51 13.87
C ASP A 726 -45.52 -23.92 12.69
N GLU A 727 -45.44 -25.18 12.27
CA GLU A 727 -46.26 -25.74 11.20
C GLU A 727 -47.64 -26.21 11.69
N GLY A 728 -47.82 -26.41 13.00
CA GLY A 728 -49.06 -26.84 13.66
C GLY A 728 -49.91 -25.70 14.22
N TYR A 729 -49.59 -24.44 13.91
CA TYR A 729 -50.30 -23.28 14.44
C TYR A 729 -51.73 -23.13 13.84
N ASP A 730 -52.72 -23.72 14.51
CA ASP A 730 -54.17 -23.71 14.18
C ASP A 730 -54.86 -22.31 14.24
N GLY A 731 -54.11 -21.21 14.22
CA GLY A 731 -54.66 -19.87 14.27
C GLY A 731 -55.33 -19.41 12.95
N ASN A 732 -56.37 -18.59 13.04
CA ASN A 732 -57.11 -17.99 11.92
C ASN A 732 -56.30 -17.04 10.99
N ILE A 733 -54.97 -17.03 11.06
CA ILE A 733 -54.09 -16.14 10.28
C ILE A 733 -53.34 -16.98 9.25
N THR A 734 -53.72 -16.89 7.97
CA THR A 734 -53.01 -17.59 6.90
C THR A 734 -51.68 -16.89 6.56
N ILE A 735 -50.56 -17.38 7.10
CA ILE A 735 -49.23 -16.87 6.74
C ILE A 735 -48.77 -17.45 5.40
N SER A 736 -48.16 -16.62 4.55
CA SER A 736 -47.61 -17.07 3.28
C SER A 736 -46.37 -17.94 3.47
N ASN A 737 -46.18 -18.93 2.58
CA ASN A 737 -44.95 -19.73 2.55
C ASN A 737 -43.71 -18.83 2.37
N GLU A 738 -43.84 -17.70 1.68
CA GLU A 738 -42.75 -16.73 1.56
C GLU A 738 -42.34 -16.14 2.92
N CYS A 739 -43.29 -15.79 3.80
CA CYS A 739 -42.99 -15.30 5.13
C CYS A 739 -42.33 -16.37 6.02
N ARG A 740 -42.79 -17.63 5.95
CA ARG A 740 -42.12 -18.76 6.62
C ARG A 740 -40.66 -18.91 6.14
N GLN A 741 -40.41 -18.84 4.84
CA GLN A 741 -39.06 -18.87 4.27
C GLN A 741 -38.22 -17.63 4.66
N ARG A 742 -38.83 -16.45 4.74
CA ARG A 742 -38.17 -15.22 5.24
C ARG A 742 -37.76 -15.36 6.72
N ALA A 743 -38.60 -15.99 7.56
CA ALA A 743 -38.29 -16.27 8.96
C ALA A 743 -37.15 -17.29 9.12
N LEU A 744 -37.23 -18.45 8.44
CA LEU A 744 -36.16 -19.46 8.46
C LEU A 744 -34.84 -18.90 7.96
N GLY A 745 -34.86 -18.16 6.84
CA GLY A 745 -33.69 -17.48 6.27
C GLY A 745 -33.08 -16.40 7.18
N ALA A 746 -33.85 -15.83 8.12
CA ALA A 746 -33.31 -14.90 9.12
C ALA A 746 -32.61 -15.63 10.27
N ILE A 747 -33.05 -16.86 10.61
CA ILE A 747 -32.51 -17.69 11.69
C ILE A 747 -31.21 -18.37 11.28
N ASP A 748 -31.17 -18.95 10.08
CA ASP A 748 -29.98 -19.64 9.54
C ASP A 748 -28.91 -18.67 8.99
N GLY A 749 -29.27 -17.39 8.79
CA GLY A 749 -28.40 -16.36 8.24
C GLY A 749 -28.13 -16.50 6.74
N THR A 750 -28.90 -17.28 5.99
CA THR A 750 -28.86 -17.34 4.50
C THR A 750 -29.63 -16.17 3.88
N GLY A 751 -30.72 -15.76 4.54
CA GLY A 751 -31.57 -14.65 4.17
C GLY A 751 -31.06 -13.33 4.74
N HIS A 752 -30.62 -12.43 3.85
CA HIS A 752 -30.27 -11.07 4.24
C HIS A 752 -31.59 -10.28 4.47
N TYR A 753 -32.05 -10.30 5.73
CA TYR A 753 -33.30 -9.65 6.19
C TYR A 753 -33.13 -8.73 7.42
N GLY A 754 -32.06 -8.95 8.19
CA GLY A 754 -31.57 -8.07 9.25
C GLY A 754 -30.05 -8.16 9.26
N THR A 755 -29.35 -7.04 9.46
CA THR A 755 -27.88 -7.03 9.34
C THR A 755 -27.22 -7.80 10.49
N GLN A 756 -27.77 -7.72 11.71
CA GLN A 756 -27.23 -8.45 12.86
C GLN A 756 -27.63 -9.93 12.82
N MET A 757 -28.81 -10.26 12.28
CA MET A 757 -29.24 -11.65 12.11
C MET A 757 -28.42 -12.36 11.01
N TYR A 758 -28.29 -11.75 9.83
CA TYR A 758 -27.57 -12.31 8.68
C TYR A 758 -26.10 -12.62 8.99
N TYR A 759 -25.36 -11.70 9.61
CA TYR A 759 -24.00 -11.96 10.05
C TYR A 759 -24.02 -12.70 11.40
N ASN A 760 -24.28 -14.01 11.32
CA ASN A 760 -24.37 -15.01 12.38
C ASN A 760 -22.99 -15.56 12.80
N TYR A 761 -22.89 -16.37 13.87
CA TYR A 761 -21.60 -16.91 14.33
C TYR A 761 -20.88 -17.69 13.24
N GLN A 762 -21.60 -18.48 12.43
CA GLN A 762 -21.02 -19.22 11.30
C GLN A 762 -20.21 -18.31 10.37
N TYR A 763 -20.78 -17.16 10.00
CA TYR A 763 -20.12 -16.20 9.11
C TYR A 763 -18.77 -15.70 9.63
N TYR A 764 -18.67 -15.45 10.94
CA TYR A 764 -17.41 -15.00 11.54
C TYR A 764 -16.44 -16.15 11.81
N ALA A 765 -16.96 -17.32 12.20
CA ALA A 765 -16.15 -18.51 12.47
C ALA A 765 -15.46 -19.05 11.20
N GLU A 766 -16.16 -19.08 10.06
CA GLU A 766 -15.57 -19.45 8.78
C GLU A 766 -14.75 -18.29 8.16
N GLY A 767 -15.05 -17.04 8.53
CA GLY A 767 -14.46 -15.82 7.95
C GLY A 767 -13.05 -15.44 8.42
N ILE A 768 -12.43 -16.20 9.33
CA ILE A 768 -11.04 -16.00 9.80
C ILE A 768 -10.06 -17.00 9.15
N PRO A 769 -8.72 -16.87 9.34
CA PRO A 769 -7.75 -17.88 8.90
C PRO A 769 -7.93 -19.22 9.60
N LYS A 770 -7.65 -20.30 8.87
CA LYS A 770 -7.64 -21.67 9.40
C LYS A 770 -6.54 -21.83 10.45
N GLY A 771 -6.90 -22.31 11.64
CA GLY A 771 -5.94 -22.53 12.75
C GLY A 771 -5.52 -21.26 13.51
N ALA A 772 -6.20 -20.14 13.31
CA ALA A 772 -5.96 -18.92 14.07
C ALA A 772 -6.29 -19.07 15.57
N ASN A 773 -5.55 -18.40 16.46
CA ASN A 773 -5.84 -18.43 17.90
C ASN A 773 -7.12 -17.65 18.20
N VAL A 774 -8.12 -18.30 18.79
CA VAL A 774 -9.38 -17.66 19.16
C VAL A 774 -9.33 -17.21 20.61
N LEU A 775 -9.60 -15.92 20.86
CA LEU A 775 -9.97 -15.41 22.18
C LEU A 775 -11.49 -15.26 22.24
N VAL A 776 -12.09 -15.45 23.41
CA VAL A 776 -13.52 -15.26 23.64
C VAL A 776 -13.75 -14.33 24.82
N ILE A 777 -14.71 -13.41 24.67
CA ILE A 777 -15.36 -12.72 25.78
C ILE A 777 -16.85 -13.08 25.73
N ARG A 778 -17.31 -13.87 26.70
CA ARG A 778 -18.74 -14.16 26.93
C ARG A 778 -19.39 -12.94 27.55
N THR A 779 -20.53 -12.49 27.02
CA THR A 779 -21.30 -11.34 27.56
C THR A 779 -21.74 -11.60 29.00
N GLU A 780 -21.98 -12.86 29.32
CA GLU A 780 -22.43 -13.39 30.61
C GLU A 780 -21.33 -13.33 31.69
N HIS A 781 -20.04 -13.42 31.30
CA HIS A 781 -18.86 -13.51 32.20
C HIS A 781 -17.80 -12.47 31.85
N LEU A 782 -18.27 -11.30 31.41
CA LEU A 782 -17.50 -10.33 30.62
C LEU A 782 -16.28 -9.74 31.35
N VAL A 783 -16.27 -9.69 32.68
CA VAL A 783 -15.12 -9.22 33.48
C VAL A 783 -14.02 -10.28 33.59
N ASP A 784 -14.39 -11.53 33.90
CA ASP A 784 -13.46 -12.64 34.08
C ASP A 784 -12.79 -13.03 32.74
N ASP A 785 -13.58 -13.09 31.67
CA ASP A 785 -13.07 -13.40 30.35
C ASP A 785 -12.16 -12.29 29.79
N TRP A 786 -12.46 -11.02 30.11
CA TRP A 786 -11.57 -9.90 29.80
C TRP A 786 -10.25 -10.00 30.55
N ASN A 787 -10.30 -10.28 31.86
CA ASN A 787 -9.10 -10.48 32.69
C ASN A 787 -8.24 -11.66 32.19
N SER A 788 -8.88 -12.72 31.68
CA SER A 788 -8.18 -13.84 31.04
C SER A 788 -7.58 -13.47 29.69
N ALA A 789 -8.33 -12.77 28.82
CA ALA A 789 -7.84 -12.33 27.52
C ALA A 789 -6.67 -11.32 27.63
N GLU A 790 -6.74 -10.39 28.60
CA GLU A 790 -5.65 -9.49 28.98
C GLU A 790 -4.39 -10.29 29.37
N SER A 791 -4.52 -11.31 30.24
CA SER A 791 -3.40 -12.17 30.63
C SER A 791 -2.80 -12.94 29.45
N MET A 792 -3.63 -13.48 28.55
CA MET A 792 -3.19 -14.24 27.38
C MET A 792 -2.41 -13.40 26.36
N VAL A 793 -2.66 -12.09 26.28
CA VAL A 793 -1.84 -11.17 25.46
C VAL A 793 -0.60 -10.63 26.20
N GLY A 794 -0.32 -11.11 27.40
CA GLY A 794 0.83 -10.72 28.24
C GLY A 794 0.58 -9.54 29.18
N GLY A 795 -0.69 -9.19 29.40
CA GLY A 795 -1.13 -8.14 30.30
C GLY A 795 -1.23 -8.58 31.77
N VAL A 796 -1.84 -7.74 32.60
CA VAL A 796 -1.94 -7.99 34.05
C VAL A 796 -3.26 -8.69 34.39
N THR A 797 -3.20 -9.82 35.08
CA THR A 797 -4.38 -10.51 35.61
C THR A 797 -5.17 -9.63 36.57
N ASN A 798 -6.51 -9.69 36.52
CA ASN A 798 -7.41 -8.95 37.40
C ASN A 798 -7.29 -7.42 37.27
N ILE A 799 -7.02 -6.92 36.06
CA ILE A 799 -6.97 -5.48 35.76
C ILE A 799 -8.34 -4.79 35.85
N LEU A 800 -9.42 -5.59 35.74
CA LEU A 800 -10.79 -5.19 36.03
C LEU A 800 -11.25 -5.84 37.33
N GLY A 801 -11.61 -5.02 38.33
CA GLY A 801 -12.22 -5.50 39.58
C GLY A 801 -13.70 -5.90 39.41
N PRO A 802 -14.25 -6.73 40.32
CA PRO A 802 -15.65 -7.17 40.23
C PRO A 802 -16.66 -6.01 40.32
N ASP A 803 -16.35 -4.96 41.08
CA ASP A 803 -17.18 -3.76 41.22
C ASP A 803 -17.01 -2.74 40.07
N GLN A 804 -16.19 -3.05 39.06
CA GLN A 804 -15.67 -2.02 38.14
C GLN A 804 -16.65 -1.63 37.03
N THR A 805 -17.31 -0.49 37.23
CA THR A 805 -18.28 0.11 36.31
C THR A 805 -17.71 0.60 34.97
N THR A 806 -16.42 0.43 34.68
CA THR A 806 -15.85 0.78 33.35
C THR A 806 -16.56 0.03 32.21
N LEU A 807 -17.06 -1.19 32.48
CA LEU A 807 -17.82 -2.01 31.53
C LEU A 807 -19.30 -2.11 31.93
N VAL A 808 -20.00 -0.97 32.12
CA VAL A 808 -21.47 -1.00 32.32
C VAL A 808 -22.15 -1.62 31.09
N PHE A 809 -22.50 -2.90 31.18
CA PHE A 809 -23.41 -3.53 30.23
C PHE A 809 -24.85 -3.13 30.55
N THR A 810 -25.28 -1.98 30.02
CA THR A 810 -26.70 -1.67 29.88
C THR A 810 -27.31 -2.69 28.92
N ASN A 811 -27.84 -3.79 29.49
CA ASN A 811 -28.49 -4.85 28.74
C ASN A 811 -29.57 -4.24 27.84
N VAL A 812 -29.36 -4.30 26.52
CA VAL A 812 -30.12 -3.53 25.51
C VAL A 812 -31.63 -3.83 25.55
N ASN A 813 -31.98 -5.01 26.06
CA ASN A 813 -33.35 -5.42 26.41
C ASN A 813 -34.06 -4.44 27.37
N GLY A 814 -33.35 -3.53 28.05
CA GLY A 814 -33.94 -2.49 28.89
C GLY A 814 -34.81 -1.47 28.15
N HIS A 815 -34.69 -1.35 26.82
CA HIS A 815 -35.50 -0.41 26.02
C HIS A 815 -36.77 -1.01 25.42
N SER A 816 -36.92 -2.33 25.38
CA SER A 816 -38.16 -2.98 24.94
C SER A 816 -39.17 -3.03 26.10
N ALA A 817 -40.48 -3.05 25.80
CA ALA A 817 -41.50 -3.37 26.81
C ALA A 817 -41.29 -4.80 27.35
N PRO A 818 -41.54 -5.11 28.64
CA PRO A 818 -41.30 -6.44 29.20
C PRO A 818 -41.94 -7.58 28.36
N GLU A 819 -43.18 -7.36 27.94
CA GLU A 819 -44.01 -8.25 27.12
C GLU A 819 -43.40 -8.63 25.75
N THR A 820 -42.37 -7.92 25.25
CA THR A 820 -41.72 -8.21 23.96
C THR A 820 -40.40 -8.99 24.08
N LYS A 821 -40.10 -9.53 25.28
CA LYS A 821 -38.82 -10.20 25.60
C LYS A 821 -38.95 -11.68 25.90
N GLU A 822 -40.12 -12.09 26.38
CA GLU A 822 -40.36 -13.44 26.87
C GLU A 822 -40.95 -14.29 25.75
N LEU A 823 -40.18 -15.29 25.31
CA LEU A 823 -40.69 -16.40 24.50
C LEU A 823 -41.42 -17.36 25.44
N SER A 824 -42.57 -17.89 24.99
CA SER A 824 -43.17 -19.03 25.68
C SER A 824 -42.24 -20.26 25.60
N ASP A 825 -42.34 -21.21 26.54
CA ASP A 825 -41.46 -22.40 26.56
C ASP A 825 -41.49 -23.16 25.22
N GLU A 826 -42.66 -23.23 24.58
CA GLU A 826 -42.86 -23.82 23.24
C GLU A 826 -42.11 -23.03 22.15
N SER A 827 -42.29 -21.71 22.09
CA SER A 827 -41.55 -20.87 21.14
C SER A 827 -40.05 -20.91 21.37
N ARG A 828 -39.60 -21.02 22.63
CA ARG A 828 -38.19 -21.20 22.98
C ARG A 828 -37.66 -22.51 22.42
N PHE A 829 -38.39 -23.61 22.63
CA PHE A 829 -38.05 -24.94 22.10
C PHE A 829 -37.94 -24.93 20.57
N LEU A 830 -38.96 -24.44 19.86
CA LEU A 830 -38.98 -24.35 18.41
C LEU A 830 -37.85 -23.45 17.85
N LEU A 831 -37.55 -22.33 18.51
CA LEU A 831 -36.47 -21.44 18.08
C LEU A 831 -35.08 -22.02 18.38
N CYS A 832 -34.89 -22.70 19.53
CA CYS A 832 -33.67 -23.42 19.83
C CYS A 832 -33.38 -24.48 18.77
N GLU A 833 -34.38 -25.28 18.39
CA GLU A 833 -34.26 -26.32 17.35
C GLU A 833 -33.76 -25.73 16.02
N LYS A 834 -34.37 -24.64 15.53
CA LYS A 834 -33.92 -23.99 14.28
C LYS A 834 -32.59 -23.24 14.43
N LEU A 835 -32.21 -22.82 15.65
CA LEU A 835 -30.89 -22.28 15.98
C LEU A 835 -29.81 -23.35 16.19
N CYS A 836 -30.12 -24.66 16.10
CA CYS A 836 -29.18 -25.74 16.42
C CYS A 836 -27.79 -25.55 15.74
N ASN A 837 -27.74 -25.20 14.45
CA ASN A 837 -26.47 -25.00 13.76
C ASN A 837 -25.66 -23.80 14.32
N GLU A 838 -26.29 -22.67 14.59
CA GLU A 838 -25.68 -21.51 15.26
C GLU A 838 -25.21 -21.87 16.69
N ILE A 839 -25.92 -22.77 17.37
CA ILE A 839 -25.56 -23.31 18.69
C ILE A 839 -24.32 -24.22 18.62
N GLN A 840 -24.24 -25.13 17.64
CA GLN A 840 -23.03 -25.97 17.47
C GLN A 840 -21.82 -25.12 17.04
N VAL A 841 -22.00 -24.07 16.23
CA VAL A 841 -20.91 -23.12 15.93
C VAL A 841 -20.46 -22.40 17.19
N TYR A 842 -21.37 -21.89 18.01
CA TYR A 842 -21.05 -21.28 19.31
C TYR A 842 -20.26 -22.25 20.22
N LYS A 843 -20.66 -23.53 20.29
CA LYS A 843 -19.91 -24.58 21.02
C LYS A 843 -18.52 -24.83 20.43
N LYS A 844 -18.36 -24.83 19.09
CA LYS A 844 -17.06 -24.96 18.42
C LYS A 844 -16.14 -23.78 18.73
N ILE A 845 -16.65 -22.53 18.68
CA ILE A 845 -15.86 -21.33 19.02
C ILE A 845 -15.40 -21.38 20.49
N LEU A 846 -16.29 -21.75 21.43
CA LEU A 846 -15.90 -21.96 22.82
C LEU A 846 -14.79 -23.02 22.96
N ASN A 847 -14.92 -24.17 22.30
CA ASN A 847 -13.94 -25.27 22.39
C ASN A 847 -12.57 -24.99 21.75
N VAL A 848 -12.42 -23.93 20.95
CA VAL A 848 -11.11 -23.47 20.44
C VAL A 848 -10.59 -22.21 21.14
N ALA A 849 -11.32 -21.69 22.14
CA ALA A 849 -10.97 -20.45 22.83
C ALA A 849 -9.78 -20.66 23.78
N VAL A 850 -8.62 -20.07 23.45
CA VAL A 850 -7.37 -20.29 24.20
C VAL A 850 -7.35 -19.64 25.59
N ASN A 851 -8.27 -18.72 25.87
CA ASN A 851 -8.39 -18.01 27.15
C ASN A 851 -9.49 -18.56 28.08
N LEU A 852 -10.15 -19.68 27.74
CA LEU A 852 -11.20 -20.28 28.58
C LEU A 852 -10.78 -21.66 29.13
N SER A 853 -10.82 -21.78 30.46
CA SER A 853 -10.69 -23.07 31.16
C SER A 853 -11.81 -24.05 30.78
N GLU A 854 -11.64 -25.33 31.12
CA GLU A 854 -12.67 -26.35 30.90
C GLU A 854 -13.92 -26.04 31.73
N GLU A 855 -13.71 -25.55 32.95
CA GLU A 855 -14.75 -25.13 33.88
C GLU A 855 -15.58 -23.96 33.32
N GLN A 856 -14.93 -22.95 32.72
CA GLN A 856 -15.62 -21.83 32.04
C GLN A 856 -16.36 -22.29 30.78
N ARG A 857 -15.81 -23.24 30.01
CA ARG A 857 -16.49 -23.80 28.83
C ARG A 857 -17.73 -24.61 29.25
N GLN A 858 -17.61 -25.49 30.24
CA GLN A 858 -18.73 -26.26 30.79
C GLN A 858 -19.79 -25.37 31.46
N GLN A 859 -19.40 -24.32 32.19
CA GLN A 859 -20.32 -23.32 32.74
C GLN A 859 -21.27 -22.78 31.66
N SER A 860 -20.73 -22.38 30.51
CA SER A 860 -21.54 -21.87 29.41
C SER A 860 -22.31 -22.94 28.63
N PHE A 861 -21.92 -24.22 28.71
CA PHE A 861 -22.75 -25.33 28.23
C PHE A 861 -23.93 -25.62 29.17
N GLU A 862 -23.77 -25.51 30.49
CA GLU A 862 -24.89 -25.61 31.44
C GLU A 862 -25.85 -24.41 31.34
N GLU A 863 -25.32 -23.18 31.17
CA GLU A 863 -26.14 -21.98 30.91
C GLU A 863 -26.91 -22.08 29.59
N LEU A 864 -26.28 -22.59 28.53
CA LEU A 864 -26.93 -22.90 27.26
C LEU A 864 -28.04 -23.94 27.44
N LYS A 865 -27.78 -25.01 28.19
CA LYS A 865 -28.70 -26.13 28.48
C LYS A 865 -29.93 -25.70 29.30
N VAL A 866 -29.84 -24.66 30.14
CA VAL A 866 -31.03 -24.03 30.76
C VAL A 866 -31.94 -23.38 29.71
N SER A 867 -31.38 -22.83 28.63
CA SER A 867 -32.15 -22.17 27.57
C SER A 867 -32.63 -23.10 26.44
N CYS A 868 -31.76 -23.99 25.97
CA CYS A 868 -31.91 -24.88 24.82
C CYS A 868 -31.42 -26.30 25.18
N PRO A 869 -32.20 -27.07 25.97
CA PRO A 869 -31.71 -28.29 26.62
C PRO A 869 -31.37 -29.44 25.66
N ARG A 870 -32.04 -29.55 24.51
CA ARG A 870 -31.76 -30.58 23.49
C ARG A 870 -30.49 -30.24 22.71
N GLU A 871 -30.34 -28.99 22.31
CA GLU A 871 -29.31 -28.51 21.40
C GLU A 871 -27.96 -28.33 22.10
N ALA A 872 -27.99 -27.99 23.40
CA ALA A 872 -26.80 -27.98 24.24
C ALA A 872 -26.10 -29.35 24.28
N ILE A 873 -26.87 -30.43 24.47
CA ILE A 873 -26.35 -31.81 24.56
C ILE A 873 -26.15 -32.48 23.19
N ALA A 874 -26.82 -32.01 22.13
CA ALA A 874 -26.65 -32.55 20.78
C ALA A 874 -25.22 -32.29 20.24
N GLU A 875 -24.64 -33.27 19.55
CA GLU A 875 -23.33 -33.15 18.89
C GLU A 875 -23.44 -32.64 17.44
N SER A 876 -24.61 -32.84 16.82
CA SER A 876 -24.94 -32.43 15.45
C SER A 876 -26.42 -32.07 15.32
N CYS A 877 -26.80 -31.46 14.20
CA CYS A 877 -28.18 -31.05 13.90
C CYS A 877 -28.76 -31.88 12.75
N GLU A 878 -30.10 -32.00 12.70
CA GLU A 878 -30.81 -32.73 11.63
C GLU A 878 -30.73 -32.00 10.28
N VAL A 879 -30.69 -30.67 10.29
CA VAL A 879 -30.49 -29.83 9.11
C VAL A 879 -28.98 -29.57 8.93
N PRO A 880 -28.38 -29.84 7.77
CA PRO A 880 -26.95 -29.59 7.54
C PRO A 880 -26.61 -28.10 7.64
N LEU A 881 -25.34 -27.81 7.98
CA LEU A 881 -24.81 -26.45 8.07
C LEU A 881 -24.94 -25.73 6.70
N PRO A 882 -25.55 -24.53 6.61
CA PRO A 882 -25.77 -23.86 5.32
C PRO A 882 -24.46 -23.47 4.61
N ASP A 883 -24.39 -23.60 3.29
CA ASP A 883 -23.22 -23.12 2.54
C ASP A 883 -23.22 -21.58 2.41
N ILE A 884 -22.39 -20.94 3.23
CA ILE A 884 -22.21 -19.48 3.23
C ILE A 884 -21.08 -19.00 2.31
N THR A 885 -20.51 -19.84 1.44
CA THR A 885 -19.39 -19.46 0.56
C THR A 885 -19.70 -18.22 -0.28
N THR A 886 -20.90 -18.13 -0.89
CA THR A 886 -21.40 -16.95 -1.61
C THR A 886 -21.43 -15.66 -0.77
N LYS A 887 -21.69 -15.79 0.53
CA LYS A 887 -21.77 -14.71 1.51
C LYS A 887 -20.38 -14.29 2.00
N LEU A 888 -19.43 -15.23 2.08
CA LEU A 888 -18.02 -14.93 2.35
C LEU A 888 -17.37 -14.12 1.21
N TYR A 889 -17.57 -14.45 -0.08
CA TYR A 889 -17.04 -13.61 -1.19
C TYR A 889 -17.52 -12.16 -1.10
N ARG A 890 -18.83 -11.96 -1.04
CA ARG A 890 -19.47 -10.64 -1.10
C ARG A 890 -19.08 -9.71 0.04
N SER A 891 -18.59 -10.25 1.15
CA SER A 891 -18.31 -9.52 2.38
C SER A 891 -16.83 -9.51 2.78
N ARG A 892 -16.00 -10.44 2.29
CA ARG A 892 -14.52 -10.35 2.37
C ARG A 892 -13.87 -9.82 1.08
N GLY A 893 -14.66 -9.58 0.03
CA GLY A 893 -14.19 -9.08 -1.27
C GLY A 893 -13.38 -10.10 -2.08
N TYR A 894 -13.33 -11.37 -1.65
CA TYR A 894 -12.67 -12.42 -2.41
C TYR A 894 -13.20 -12.45 -3.85
N ASN A 895 -12.29 -12.51 -4.82
CA ASN A 895 -12.61 -12.67 -6.23
C ASN A 895 -13.49 -13.93 -6.42
N GLU A 896 -14.50 -13.90 -7.30
CA GLU A 896 -15.52 -14.96 -7.35
C GLU A 896 -14.96 -16.36 -7.75
N GLY A 897 -13.71 -16.43 -8.19
CA GLY A 897 -12.97 -17.67 -8.41
C GLY A 897 -12.22 -18.26 -7.20
N ILE A 898 -12.11 -17.61 -6.03
CA ILE A 898 -11.39 -18.17 -4.86
C ILE A 898 -12.21 -19.27 -4.19
N ARG A 899 -12.36 -20.44 -4.83
CA ARG A 899 -13.28 -21.49 -4.39
C ARG A 899 -12.92 -22.05 -3.00
N LEU A 900 -13.45 -21.43 -1.95
CA LEU A 900 -13.30 -21.89 -0.57
C LEU A 900 -13.89 -23.30 -0.46
N ASP A 901 -13.13 -24.27 0.07
CA ASP A 901 -13.58 -25.65 0.22
C ASP A 901 -14.96 -25.70 0.87
N ALA A 902 -15.96 -26.21 0.14
CA ALA A 902 -17.34 -26.25 0.63
C ALA A 902 -17.40 -27.07 1.93
N PRO A 903 -18.13 -26.62 2.97
CA PRO A 903 -18.14 -27.31 4.25
C PRO A 903 -18.66 -28.73 4.07
N GLN A 904 -17.84 -29.73 4.45
CA GLN A 904 -18.15 -31.17 4.29
C GLN A 904 -19.15 -31.67 5.35
N GLY A 905 -20.11 -30.82 5.74
CA GLY A 905 -20.97 -30.99 6.91
C GLY A 905 -20.31 -30.60 8.24
N GLU A 906 -18.98 -30.60 8.35
CA GLU A 906 -18.28 -30.21 9.59
C GLU A 906 -18.17 -28.68 9.75
N ILE A 907 -18.36 -28.20 10.98
CA ILE A 907 -18.11 -26.81 11.39
C ILE A 907 -16.61 -26.55 11.45
N SER A 908 -16.08 -25.88 10.43
CA SER A 908 -14.70 -25.41 10.33
C SER A 908 -14.51 -24.05 11.03
N ILE A 909 -13.51 -23.95 11.91
CA ILE A 909 -12.97 -22.65 12.33
C ILE A 909 -11.91 -22.22 11.32
N GLY A 910 -12.25 -21.18 10.57
CA GLY A 910 -11.46 -20.59 9.49
C GLY A 910 -11.49 -21.38 8.18
N ARG A 911 -12.13 -20.78 7.17
CA ARG A 911 -12.07 -21.19 5.75
C ARG A 911 -11.29 -20.19 4.90
N SER A 912 -10.83 -19.06 5.47
CA SER A 912 -9.91 -18.16 4.79
C SER A 912 -8.61 -18.89 4.47
N LEU A 913 -8.32 -19.04 3.18
CA LEU A 913 -6.96 -19.23 2.70
C LEU A 913 -6.23 -17.88 2.81
N HIS A 914 -4.93 -17.91 3.11
CA HIS A 914 -4.11 -16.70 3.08
C HIS A 914 -4.23 -15.99 1.71
N PRO A 915 -4.08 -14.66 1.66
CA PRO A 915 -3.99 -13.95 0.39
C PRO A 915 -2.86 -14.57 -0.45
N GLU A 916 -3.10 -14.73 -1.76
CA GLU A 916 -2.11 -15.33 -2.67
C GLU A 916 -0.77 -14.61 -2.57
N PRO A 917 0.36 -15.34 -2.66
CA PRO A 917 1.66 -14.70 -2.78
C PRO A 917 1.64 -13.75 -3.99
N PRO A 918 2.19 -12.54 -3.87
CA PRO A 918 2.18 -11.57 -4.96
C PRO A 918 2.83 -12.18 -6.21
N SER A 919 2.15 -12.02 -7.33
CA SER A 919 2.61 -12.51 -8.63
C SER A 919 3.98 -11.88 -9.02
N PRO A 920 4.79 -12.48 -9.90
CA PRO A 920 6.07 -11.90 -10.32
C PRO A 920 5.95 -10.46 -10.86
N TYR A 921 4.82 -10.12 -11.48
CA TYR A 921 4.46 -8.74 -11.81
C TYR A 921 4.32 -7.86 -10.55
N GLU A 922 3.50 -8.27 -9.59
CA GLU A 922 3.27 -7.54 -8.32
C GLU A 922 4.51 -7.49 -7.41
N LEU A 923 5.47 -8.42 -7.55
CA LEU A 923 6.79 -8.37 -6.91
C LEU A 923 7.73 -7.36 -7.59
N THR A 924 7.66 -7.23 -8.91
CA THR A 924 8.48 -6.29 -9.70
C THR A 924 7.94 -4.86 -9.62
N TRP A 925 6.63 -4.70 -9.48
CA TRP A 925 5.94 -3.41 -9.35
C TRP A 925 4.93 -3.42 -8.18
N PRO A 926 5.38 -3.27 -6.92
CA PRO A 926 4.51 -3.42 -5.72
C PRO A 926 3.25 -2.54 -5.69
N ASP A 927 3.30 -1.36 -6.30
CA ASP A 927 2.16 -0.43 -6.40
C ASP A 927 1.14 -0.83 -7.48
N LEU A 928 1.45 -1.80 -8.35
CA LEU A 928 0.63 -2.20 -9.50
C LEU A 928 0.11 -3.64 -9.34
N LYS A 929 -1.21 -3.83 -9.44
CA LYS A 929 -1.80 -5.17 -9.46
C LYS A 929 -1.73 -5.80 -10.85
N LEU A 930 -1.56 -7.13 -10.89
CA LEU A 930 -1.52 -7.92 -12.11
C LEU A 930 -2.82 -7.68 -12.91
N PRO A 931 -2.76 -7.22 -14.17
CA PRO A 931 -3.96 -6.90 -14.94
C PRO A 931 -4.90 -8.09 -15.08
N PHE A 932 -6.22 -7.85 -15.02
CA PHE A 932 -7.23 -8.93 -15.02
C PHE A 932 -7.05 -9.94 -16.17
N TYR A 933 -6.74 -9.47 -17.39
CA TYR A 933 -6.52 -10.33 -18.56
C TYR A 933 -5.31 -11.26 -18.45
N MET A 934 -4.42 -11.04 -17.47
CA MET A 934 -3.28 -11.91 -17.15
C MET A 934 -3.55 -12.86 -15.99
N LYS A 935 -4.64 -12.67 -15.24
CA LYS A 935 -5.01 -13.60 -14.18
C LYS A 935 -5.55 -14.89 -14.79
N LYS A 936 -5.04 -16.01 -14.31
CA LYS A 936 -5.50 -17.36 -14.65
C LYS A 936 -6.78 -17.69 -13.89
N ASP A 937 -7.68 -18.46 -14.50
CA ASP A 937 -8.84 -19.02 -13.82
C ASP A 937 -8.43 -20.11 -12.83
N ARG A 938 -9.11 -20.14 -11.68
CA ARG A 938 -8.60 -20.77 -10.44
C ARG A 938 -8.90 -22.27 -10.32
N GLU A 939 -9.42 -22.89 -11.37
CA GLU A 939 -9.52 -24.35 -11.47
C GLU A 939 -8.14 -25.03 -11.52
N PHE A 940 -7.06 -24.26 -11.76
CA PHE A 940 -5.68 -24.71 -11.73
C PHE A 940 -4.89 -23.97 -10.64
N ALA A 941 -4.73 -24.61 -9.48
CA ALA A 941 -3.96 -24.05 -8.37
C ALA A 941 -2.47 -23.89 -8.75
N VAL A 942 -2.02 -22.66 -8.97
CA VAL A 942 -0.65 -22.34 -9.42
C VAL A 942 0.43 -22.91 -8.50
N GLU A 943 0.17 -22.95 -7.19
CA GLU A 943 1.09 -23.47 -6.18
C GLU A 943 1.29 -24.99 -6.23
N SER A 944 0.35 -25.74 -6.84
CA SER A 944 0.45 -27.21 -6.94
C SER A 944 1.28 -27.69 -8.14
N VAL A 945 1.68 -26.78 -9.04
CA VAL A 945 2.49 -27.11 -10.22
C VAL A 945 3.96 -27.26 -9.82
N PRO A 946 4.58 -28.45 -10.02
CA PRO A 946 6.00 -28.67 -9.73
C PRO A 946 6.90 -27.68 -10.49
N ALA A 947 8.02 -27.28 -9.87
CA ALA A 947 8.94 -26.30 -10.47
C ALA A 947 9.44 -26.74 -11.86
N ASP A 948 9.73 -28.03 -12.05
CA ASP A 948 10.15 -28.65 -13.33
C ASP A 948 9.03 -28.76 -14.39
N LYS A 949 7.83 -28.24 -14.07
CA LYS A 949 6.64 -28.19 -14.93
C LYS A 949 6.09 -26.78 -15.11
N LYS A 950 6.42 -25.82 -14.23
CA LYS A 950 5.98 -24.42 -14.34
C LYS A 950 6.30 -23.85 -15.72
N THR A 951 5.26 -23.44 -16.42
CA THR A 951 5.34 -22.99 -17.81
C THR A 951 4.90 -21.53 -17.91
N CYS A 952 5.81 -20.68 -18.40
CA CYS A 952 5.50 -19.30 -18.79
C CYS A 952 4.83 -19.30 -20.17
N PHE A 953 3.67 -18.68 -20.29
CA PHE A 953 2.99 -18.47 -21.56
C PHE A 953 3.41 -17.13 -22.18
N VAL A 954 4.06 -17.16 -23.35
CA VAL A 954 4.57 -15.96 -24.03
C VAL A 954 3.63 -15.56 -25.17
N HIS A 955 2.72 -14.62 -24.89
CA HIS A 955 1.81 -14.06 -25.87
C HIS A 955 2.48 -12.91 -26.65
N VAL A 956 3.04 -13.27 -27.81
CA VAL A 956 3.47 -12.30 -28.83
C VAL A 956 2.24 -11.76 -29.57
N GLY A 957 2.22 -10.45 -29.87
CA GLY A 957 1.05 -9.82 -30.49
C GLY A 957 0.63 -10.44 -31.83
N LYS A 958 -0.65 -10.85 -31.95
CA LYS A 958 -1.34 -11.36 -33.16
C LYS A 958 -0.91 -12.73 -33.70
N THR A 959 -0.30 -13.55 -32.86
CA THR A 959 0.01 -14.97 -33.11
C THR A 959 -1.08 -15.92 -32.56
N ALA A 960 -2.35 -15.51 -32.60
CA ALA A 960 -3.48 -16.21 -31.96
C ALA A 960 -3.33 -16.48 -30.43
N GLY A 961 -2.35 -15.87 -29.75
CA GLY A 961 -2.12 -16.10 -28.32
C GLY A 961 -3.26 -15.67 -27.38
N SER A 962 -4.23 -14.86 -27.81
CA SER A 962 -5.50 -14.70 -27.07
C SER A 962 -6.33 -15.98 -27.06
N THR A 963 -6.44 -16.69 -28.19
CA THR A 963 -7.14 -17.99 -28.28
C THR A 963 -6.44 -19.05 -27.45
N VAL A 964 -5.11 -19.16 -27.57
CA VAL A 964 -4.31 -20.11 -26.75
C VAL A 964 -4.39 -19.73 -25.27
N GLY A 965 -4.31 -18.44 -24.93
CA GLY A 965 -4.45 -17.92 -23.57
C GLY A 965 -5.80 -18.27 -22.92
N CYS A 966 -6.91 -18.10 -23.63
CA CYS A 966 -8.23 -18.55 -23.16
C CYS A 966 -8.29 -20.07 -22.98
N ALA A 967 -7.73 -20.84 -23.91
CA ALA A 967 -7.74 -22.30 -23.86
C ALA A 967 -6.89 -22.87 -22.69
N ILE A 968 -5.89 -22.14 -22.18
CA ILE A 968 -5.14 -22.46 -20.94
C ILE A 968 -5.65 -21.71 -19.69
N GLY A 969 -6.77 -20.99 -19.80
CA GLY A 969 -7.47 -20.38 -18.67
C GLY A 969 -7.08 -18.95 -18.28
N PHE A 970 -6.27 -18.22 -19.05
CA PHE A 970 -6.08 -16.77 -18.83
C PHE A 970 -7.29 -15.97 -19.33
N ASN A 971 -7.65 -14.89 -18.63
CA ASN A 971 -8.81 -14.03 -18.96
C ASN A 971 -8.59 -13.10 -20.20
N LEU A 972 -7.81 -13.55 -21.19
CA LEU A 972 -7.30 -12.74 -22.30
C LEU A 972 -8.29 -12.64 -23.46
N HIS A 973 -9.28 -11.75 -23.34
CA HIS A 973 -10.35 -11.50 -24.32
C HIS A 973 -11.35 -12.67 -24.51
N CYS A 974 -11.53 -13.50 -23.49
CA CYS A 974 -12.37 -14.70 -23.57
C CYS A 974 -13.86 -14.36 -23.42
N SER A 975 -14.67 -14.69 -24.44
CA SER A 975 -16.13 -14.59 -24.38
C SER A 975 -16.82 -15.85 -23.82
N SER A 976 -16.07 -16.95 -23.64
CA SER A 976 -16.55 -18.18 -22.99
C SER A 976 -15.41 -18.83 -22.21
N LYS A 977 -15.73 -19.49 -21.08
CA LYS A 977 -14.78 -20.25 -20.25
C LYS A 977 -14.47 -21.64 -20.84
N THR A 978 -14.26 -21.74 -22.15
CA THR A 978 -13.95 -23.02 -22.82
C THR A 978 -12.46 -23.33 -22.70
N ILE A 979 -12.05 -23.78 -21.52
CA ILE A 979 -10.70 -24.30 -21.26
C ILE A 979 -10.51 -25.62 -22.03
N ALA A 980 -9.32 -25.84 -22.58
CA ALA A 980 -8.98 -27.08 -23.26
C ALA A 980 -8.76 -28.23 -22.24
N PRO A 981 -9.00 -29.49 -22.64
CA PRO A 981 -8.49 -30.63 -21.87
C PRO A 981 -6.95 -30.67 -21.91
N GLY A 982 -6.34 -31.40 -20.96
CA GLY A 982 -4.90 -31.69 -20.94
C GLY A 982 -4.17 -31.26 -19.67
N VAL A 983 -2.83 -31.31 -19.69
CA VAL A 983 -1.94 -30.85 -18.61
C VAL A 983 -1.33 -29.47 -18.87
N PHE A 984 -1.25 -29.01 -20.13
CA PHE A 984 -0.74 -27.69 -20.47
C PHE A 984 -1.59 -26.55 -19.87
N PRO A 985 -2.95 -26.60 -19.89
CA PRO A 985 -3.79 -25.68 -19.12
C PRO A 985 -3.50 -25.67 -17.62
N GLN A 986 -3.05 -26.79 -17.05
CA GLN A 986 -2.72 -26.89 -15.63
C GLN A 986 -1.36 -26.21 -15.35
N TYR A 987 -0.34 -26.56 -16.14
CA TYR A 987 1.06 -26.17 -15.91
C TYR A 987 1.45 -24.78 -16.43
N ALA A 988 0.67 -24.17 -17.32
CA ALA A 988 0.86 -22.78 -17.75
C ALA A 988 0.48 -21.81 -16.63
N THR A 989 1.38 -21.55 -15.67
CA THR A 989 1.07 -20.82 -14.43
C THR A 989 0.98 -19.30 -14.62
N ASN A 990 1.80 -18.75 -15.50
CA ASN A 990 2.02 -17.30 -15.63
C ASN A 990 2.03 -16.87 -17.11
N MET A 991 1.87 -15.57 -17.37
CA MET A 991 1.88 -15.02 -18.74
C MET A 991 2.83 -13.83 -18.90
N PHE A 992 3.55 -13.81 -20.02
CA PHE A 992 4.27 -12.64 -20.52
C PHE A 992 3.50 -12.09 -21.74
N HIS A 993 3.02 -10.83 -21.65
CA HIS A 993 2.25 -10.18 -22.70
C HIS A 993 2.55 -8.68 -22.77
N SER A 994 2.92 -8.18 -23.96
CA SER A 994 3.25 -6.76 -24.16
C SER A 994 4.39 -6.33 -23.20
N GLN A 995 4.32 -5.15 -22.58
CA GLN A 995 5.24 -4.71 -21.52
C GLN A 995 5.03 -5.40 -20.16
N MET A 996 4.05 -6.29 -20.00
CA MET A 996 3.73 -6.91 -18.71
C MET A 996 4.36 -8.30 -18.61
N TYR A 997 5.39 -8.43 -17.77
CA TYR A 997 6.09 -9.68 -17.49
C TYR A 997 5.64 -10.23 -16.14
N ASP A 998 4.88 -11.34 -16.14
CA ASP A 998 4.44 -12.02 -14.92
C ASP A 998 5.09 -13.40 -14.72
N CYS A 999 6.09 -13.76 -15.53
CA CYS A 999 6.74 -15.05 -15.39
C CYS A 999 7.85 -15.04 -14.34
N HIS A 1000 8.05 -16.16 -13.65
CA HIS A 1000 9.26 -16.37 -12.87
C HIS A 1000 10.43 -16.70 -13.82
N ASP A 1001 11.63 -16.20 -13.54
CA ASP A 1001 12.81 -16.50 -14.35
C ASP A 1001 13.30 -17.97 -14.20
N ASP A 1002 12.83 -18.70 -13.18
CA ASP A 1002 13.05 -20.14 -12.97
C ASP A 1002 12.00 -21.05 -13.67
N SER A 1003 11.10 -20.49 -14.49
CA SER A 1003 10.08 -21.26 -15.21
C SER A 1003 10.73 -22.30 -16.13
N ALA A 1004 10.44 -23.58 -15.90
CA ALA A 1004 11.05 -24.70 -16.63
C ALA A 1004 10.85 -24.64 -18.15
N TYR A 1005 9.74 -24.05 -18.62
CA TYR A 1005 9.43 -23.86 -20.03
C TYR A 1005 8.85 -22.46 -20.32
N PHE A 1006 9.17 -21.93 -21.50
CA PHE A 1006 8.56 -20.74 -22.07
C PHE A 1006 7.88 -21.11 -23.39
N VAL A 1007 6.54 -21.14 -23.41
CA VAL A 1007 5.74 -21.47 -24.61
C VAL A 1007 5.44 -20.20 -25.39
N PHE A 1008 6.13 -20.02 -26.52
CA PHE A 1008 5.86 -18.95 -27.47
C PHE A 1008 4.72 -19.36 -28.41
N VAL A 1009 3.71 -18.51 -28.58
CA VAL A 1009 2.81 -18.63 -29.73
C VAL A 1009 3.36 -17.77 -30.87
N VAL A 1010 3.57 -18.38 -32.04
CA VAL A 1010 4.18 -17.74 -33.21
C VAL A 1010 3.27 -17.81 -34.43
N ARG A 1011 3.62 -17.04 -35.46
CA ARG A 1011 2.97 -16.94 -36.77
C ARG A 1011 4.00 -16.44 -37.78
N ASN A 1012 3.83 -16.74 -39.07
CA ASN A 1012 4.57 -16.13 -40.16
C ASN A 1012 4.67 -14.60 -39.96
N PRO A 1013 5.88 -14.00 -39.85
CA PRO A 1013 6.06 -12.60 -39.48
C PRO A 1013 5.34 -11.61 -40.39
N LEU A 1014 5.27 -11.87 -41.70
CA LEU A 1014 4.53 -11.02 -42.64
C LEU A 1014 3.03 -10.98 -42.30
N ASP A 1015 2.48 -12.17 -42.08
CA ASP A 1015 1.06 -12.39 -41.82
C ASP A 1015 0.63 -11.88 -40.42
N ARG A 1016 1.55 -12.00 -39.45
CA ARG A 1016 1.45 -11.33 -38.14
C ARG A 1016 1.42 -9.81 -38.29
N MET A 1017 2.31 -9.20 -39.07
CA MET A 1017 2.39 -7.74 -39.21
C MET A 1017 1.19 -7.16 -39.98
N ILE A 1018 0.67 -7.86 -41.00
CA ILE A 1018 -0.62 -7.53 -41.63
C ILE A 1018 -1.74 -7.51 -40.58
N SER A 1019 -1.81 -8.54 -39.72
CA SER A 1019 -2.82 -8.65 -38.67
C SER A 1019 -2.64 -7.61 -37.55
N ALA A 1020 -1.39 -7.23 -37.23
CA ALA A 1020 -1.05 -6.13 -36.32
C ALA A 1020 -1.50 -4.78 -36.88
N PHE A 1021 -1.20 -4.50 -38.17
CA PHE A 1021 -1.61 -3.25 -38.82
C PHE A 1021 -3.12 -3.06 -38.81
N ASN A 1022 -3.84 -4.09 -39.26
CA ASN A 1022 -5.30 -4.04 -39.38
C ASN A 1022 -6.03 -3.98 -38.03
N TYR A 1023 -5.43 -4.51 -36.96
CA TYR A 1023 -6.00 -4.41 -35.61
C TYR A 1023 -5.64 -3.11 -34.90
N ASP A 1024 -4.41 -2.62 -35.03
CA ASP A 1024 -3.99 -1.41 -34.32
C ASP A 1024 -4.48 -0.11 -34.99
N ASN A 1025 -4.95 -0.16 -36.24
CA ASN A 1025 -5.61 0.96 -36.92
C ASN A 1025 -7.10 1.10 -36.49
N PRO A 1026 -7.49 2.12 -35.69
CA PRO A 1026 -8.86 2.28 -35.24
C PRO A 1026 -9.84 2.72 -36.36
N SER A 1027 -9.30 3.15 -37.53
CA SER A 1027 -9.86 3.28 -38.90
C SER A 1027 -11.26 3.90 -39.16
N LYS A 1028 -12.20 3.87 -38.21
CA LYS A 1028 -13.61 4.26 -38.40
C LYS A 1028 -14.10 5.29 -37.39
N ASP A 1029 -13.57 5.29 -36.16
CA ASP A 1029 -13.92 6.28 -35.14
C ASP A 1029 -12.73 6.59 -34.21
N TRP A 1030 -11.99 7.63 -34.57
CA TRP A 1030 -10.85 8.14 -33.81
C TRP A 1030 -11.25 8.87 -32.52
N GLU A 1031 -12.47 9.41 -32.43
CA GLU A 1031 -12.92 10.14 -31.25
C GLU A 1031 -13.41 9.17 -30.18
N LYS A 1032 -14.21 8.15 -30.56
CA LYS A 1032 -14.51 7.02 -29.69
C LYS A 1032 -13.23 6.33 -29.20
N PHE A 1033 -12.24 6.10 -30.07
CA PHE A 1033 -10.97 5.52 -29.63
C PHE A 1033 -10.25 6.39 -28.57
N ARG A 1034 -10.29 7.72 -28.72
CA ARG A 1034 -9.75 8.65 -27.71
C ARG A 1034 -10.55 8.61 -26.40
N GLN A 1035 -11.86 8.45 -26.45
CA GLN A 1035 -12.73 8.33 -25.27
C GLN A 1035 -12.53 6.98 -24.53
N GLU A 1036 -12.40 5.89 -25.28
CA GLU A 1036 -12.32 4.52 -24.77
C GLU A 1036 -10.91 4.19 -24.20
N TYR A 1037 -9.84 4.66 -24.84
CA TYR A 1037 -8.45 4.36 -24.45
C TYR A 1037 -7.67 5.59 -23.91
N GLY A 1038 -8.26 6.79 -23.93
CA GLY A 1038 -7.67 8.01 -23.41
C GLY A 1038 -6.62 8.66 -24.32
N GLN A 1039 -6.28 9.92 -24.00
CA GLN A 1039 -5.40 10.77 -24.80
C GLN A 1039 -4.01 10.15 -25.05
N LYS A 1040 -3.44 9.41 -24.09
CA LYS A 1040 -2.12 8.78 -24.21
C LYS A 1040 -2.09 7.73 -25.34
N HIS A 1041 -3.09 6.86 -25.40
CA HIS A 1041 -3.20 5.83 -26.45
C HIS A 1041 -3.53 6.45 -27.82
N TYR A 1042 -4.43 7.43 -27.84
CA TYR A 1042 -4.74 8.21 -29.05
C TYR A 1042 -3.48 8.87 -29.64
N ASN A 1043 -2.70 9.57 -28.81
CA ASN A 1043 -1.52 10.33 -29.25
C ASN A 1043 -0.43 9.46 -29.91
N PHE A 1044 -0.24 8.21 -29.49
CA PHE A 1044 0.79 7.36 -30.10
C PHE A 1044 0.32 6.72 -31.41
N ARG A 1045 -0.93 6.24 -31.49
CA ARG A 1045 -1.49 5.65 -32.72
C ARG A 1045 -1.68 6.66 -33.85
N LYS A 1046 -2.14 7.88 -33.50
CA LYS A 1046 -2.37 8.99 -34.44
C LYS A 1046 -1.16 9.23 -35.36
N LYS A 1047 0.07 9.16 -34.81
CA LYS A 1047 1.31 9.43 -35.54
C LYS A 1047 1.53 8.55 -36.77
N LEU A 1048 1.06 7.29 -36.76
CA LEU A 1048 1.24 6.35 -37.88
C LEU A 1048 -0.03 6.20 -38.72
N TYR A 1049 -1.19 6.10 -38.09
CA TYR A 1049 -2.46 5.75 -38.75
C TYR A 1049 -3.36 6.94 -39.12
N MET A 1050 -2.99 8.18 -38.74
CA MET A 1050 -3.77 9.39 -39.04
C MET A 1050 -2.90 10.52 -39.61
N ASP A 1051 -1.68 10.69 -39.10
CA ASP A 1051 -0.75 11.75 -39.54
C ASP A 1051 0.08 11.36 -40.78
N CYS A 1052 -0.07 10.12 -41.25
CA CYS A 1052 0.63 9.56 -42.41
C CYS A 1052 -0.37 8.88 -43.36
N PRO A 1053 -0.08 8.81 -44.68
CA PRO A 1053 -1.03 8.37 -45.71
C PRO A 1053 -1.17 6.84 -45.80
N PHE A 1054 -1.22 6.16 -44.66
CA PHE A 1054 -1.20 4.69 -44.54
C PHE A 1054 -2.57 4.18 -44.07
N THR A 1055 -3.52 3.99 -44.99
CA THR A 1055 -4.82 3.38 -44.66
C THR A 1055 -4.76 1.85 -44.70
N THR A 1056 -3.85 1.30 -45.51
CA THR A 1056 -3.55 -0.14 -45.63
C THR A 1056 -2.07 -0.42 -45.38
N PHE A 1057 -1.73 -1.70 -45.12
CA PHE A 1057 -0.33 -2.12 -44.97
C PHE A 1057 0.43 -2.12 -46.31
N ASP A 1058 -0.29 -2.29 -47.44
CA ASP A 1058 0.23 -2.15 -48.80
C ASP A 1058 0.68 -0.70 -49.09
N GLU A 1059 -0.10 0.28 -48.64
CA GLU A 1059 0.25 1.71 -48.69
C GLU A 1059 1.42 2.06 -47.76
N LEU A 1060 1.51 1.45 -46.56
CA LEU A 1060 2.67 1.64 -45.68
C LEU A 1060 3.96 1.19 -46.37
N ALA A 1061 3.93 0.07 -47.11
CA ALA A 1061 5.07 -0.39 -47.90
C ALA A 1061 5.38 0.56 -49.08
N GLN A 1062 4.40 0.80 -49.96
CA GLN A 1062 4.59 1.58 -51.19
C GLN A 1062 4.93 3.05 -50.93
N GLN A 1063 4.29 3.68 -49.94
CA GLN A 1063 4.48 5.10 -49.67
C GLN A 1063 5.53 5.36 -48.59
N GLY A 1064 5.67 4.45 -47.61
CA GLY A 1064 6.56 4.62 -46.46
C GLY A 1064 7.92 3.93 -46.56
N LEU A 1065 8.07 2.84 -47.33
CA LEU A 1065 9.32 2.08 -47.44
C LEU A 1065 9.96 2.12 -48.83
N SER A 1066 9.17 2.19 -49.91
CA SER A 1066 9.73 2.35 -51.26
C SER A 1066 10.48 3.68 -51.37
N SER A 1067 11.65 3.67 -52.01
CA SER A 1067 12.43 4.90 -52.29
C SER A 1067 11.67 5.90 -53.18
N HIS A 1068 10.62 5.43 -53.86
CA HIS A 1068 9.74 6.22 -54.71
C HIS A 1068 8.42 6.60 -54.01
N GLY A 1069 8.26 6.28 -52.73
CA GLY A 1069 7.04 6.50 -51.96
C GLY A 1069 6.76 7.97 -51.69
N ASN A 1070 5.51 8.40 -51.92
CA ASN A 1070 5.07 9.80 -51.79
C ASN A 1070 4.84 10.27 -50.34
N ALA A 1071 5.07 9.45 -49.32
CA ALA A 1071 4.97 9.90 -47.94
C ALA A 1071 6.11 10.88 -47.58
N THR A 1072 5.86 11.75 -46.61
CA THR A 1072 6.88 12.66 -46.06
C THR A 1072 7.99 11.85 -45.37
N GLU A 1073 9.20 12.43 -45.27
CA GLU A 1073 10.35 11.74 -44.68
C GLU A 1073 10.10 11.28 -43.24
N GLU A 1074 9.40 12.09 -42.43
CA GLU A 1074 8.96 11.70 -41.08
C GLU A 1074 7.99 10.50 -41.12
N CYS A 1075 7.11 10.40 -42.12
CA CYS A 1075 6.22 9.25 -42.26
C CYS A 1075 6.93 7.99 -42.76
N ARG A 1076 7.94 8.12 -43.63
CA ARG A 1076 8.83 7.00 -44.01
C ARG A 1076 9.60 6.48 -42.80
N ARG A 1077 10.20 7.40 -42.03
CA ARG A 1077 10.89 7.12 -40.76
C ARG A 1077 9.97 6.39 -39.76
N ARG A 1078 8.72 6.83 -39.62
CA ARG A 1078 7.70 6.15 -38.79
C ARG A 1078 7.34 4.76 -39.31
N ALA A 1079 7.19 4.58 -40.63
CA ALA A 1079 6.89 3.27 -41.22
C ALA A 1079 8.01 2.25 -40.96
N ALA A 1080 9.27 2.65 -41.14
CA ALA A 1080 10.44 1.84 -40.82
C ALA A 1080 10.50 1.52 -39.30
N ALA A 1081 10.42 2.54 -38.44
CA ALA A 1081 10.52 2.38 -36.99
C ALA A 1081 9.34 1.59 -36.36
N ALA A 1082 8.18 1.55 -37.03
CA ALA A 1082 7.08 0.67 -36.66
C ALA A 1082 7.43 -0.80 -36.89
N ILE A 1083 7.97 -1.14 -38.06
CA ILE A 1083 8.33 -2.51 -38.45
C ILE A 1083 9.53 -3.02 -37.64
N ASP A 1084 10.52 -2.16 -37.41
CA ASP A 1084 11.68 -2.46 -36.56
C ASP A 1084 11.30 -2.61 -35.07
N GLY A 1085 10.08 -2.21 -34.67
CA GLY A 1085 9.64 -2.22 -33.28
C GLY A 1085 10.42 -1.24 -32.39
N THR A 1086 10.99 -0.18 -32.97
CA THR A 1086 11.83 0.82 -32.28
C THR A 1086 11.06 2.05 -31.81
N GLU A 1087 9.96 2.42 -32.47
CA GLU A 1087 9.00 3.43 -31.95
C GLU A 1087 7.61 2.85 -31.71
N HIS A 1088 6.99 3.27 -30.60
CA HIS A 1088 5.72 2.70 -30.13
C HIS A 1088 4.52 3.38 -30.81
N PHE A 1089 4.11 2.86 -31.98
CA PHE A 1089 2.87 3.26 -32.67
C PHE A 1089 1.69 2.30 -32.43
N GLY A 1090 1.97 1.08 -31.99
CA GLY A 1090 1.00 0.04 -31.65
C GLY A 1090 1.70 -1.06 -30.85
N CYS A 1091 1.05 -1.61 -29.82
CA CYS A 1091 1.67 -2.60 -28.94
C CYS A 1091 2.11 -3.85 -29.71
N HIS A 1092 1.37 -4.24 -30.74
CA HIS A 1092 1.63 -5.46 -31.50
C HIS A 1092 2.80 -5.33 -32.47
N PHE A 1093 3.15 -4.11 -32.88
CA PHE A 1093 4.40 -3.80 -33.60
C PHE A 1093 5.57 -3.66 -32.63
N PHE A 1094 5.37 -2.89 -31.56
CA PHE A 1094 6.45 -2.55 -30.64
C PHE A 1094 6.95 -3.78 -29.88
N PHE A 1095 6.07 -4.62 -29.32
CA PHE A 1095 6.47 -5.85 -28.65
C PHE A 1095 6.56 -7.00 -29.67
N ASN A 1096 7.74 -7.08 -30.29
CA ASN A 1096 8.13 -7.96 -31.40
C ASN A 1096 8.81 -9.26 -30.92
N TYR A 1097 9.11 -10.19 -31.83
CA TYR A 1097 9.77 -11.46 -31.48
C TYR A 1097 11.14 -11.22 -30.83
N GLN A 1098 11.89 -10.23 -31.31
CA GLN A 1098 13.14 -9.82 -30.66
C GLN A 1098 12.93 -9.49 -29.18
N TYR A 1099 11.99 -8.60 -28.87
CA TYR A 1099 11.69 -8.19 -27.49
C TYR A 1099 11.28 -9.37 -26.61
N HIS A 1100 10.39 -10.23 -27.07
CA HIS A 1100 9.95 -11.37 -26.27
C HIS A 1100 11.05 -12.42 -26.09
N LEU A 1101 11.96 -12.59 -27.06
CA LEU A 1101 13.08 -13.54 -26.98
C LEU A 1101 14.23 -13.03 -26.10
N GLU A 1102 14.50 -11.72 -26.09
CA GLU A 1102 15.54 -11.11 -25.25
C GLU A 1102 15.08 -10.80 -23.81
N ALA A 1103 13.77 -10.75 -23.55
CA ALA A 1103 13.20 -10.59 -22.21
C ALA A 1103 13.03 -11.91 -21.44
N VAL A 1104 13.20 -13.06 -22.10
CA VAL A 1104 13.23 -14.40 -21.48
C VAL A 1104 14.67 -14.73 -21.06
N PRO A 1105 14.90 -15.39 -19.90
CA PRO A 1105 16.25 -15.70 -19.43
C PRO A 1105 17.11 -16.49 -20.44
N HIS A 1106 18.41 -16.20 -20.44
CA HIS A 1106 19.33 -16.81 -21.39
C HIS A 1106 19.55 -18.30 -21.09
N GLY A 1107 19.00 -19.17 -21.94
CA GLY A 1107 19.11 -20.63 -21.83
C GLY A 1107 17.82 -21.33 -21.39
N SER A 1108 16.73 -20.59 -21.16
CA SER A 1108 15.42 -21.17 -20.86
C SER A 1108 14.94 -22.12 -21.97
N THR A 1109 14.26 -23.20 -21.56
CA THR A 1109 13.67 -24.17 -22.49
C THR A 1109 12.52 -23.53 -23.27
N ILE A 1110 12.67 -23.39 -24.58
CA ILE A 1110 11.61 -22.86 -25.45
C ILE A 1110 10.73 -24.00 -25.95
N MET A 1111 9.42 -23.78 -25.88
CA MET A 1111 8.41 -24.50 -26.65
C MET A 1111 7.66 -23.51 -27.56
N THR A 1112 7.07 -24.00 -28.63
CA THR A 1112 6.44 -23.17 -29.66
C THR A 1112 5.14 -23.79 -30.17
N ILE A 1113 4.12 -22.94 -30.31
CA ILE A 1113 2.87 -23.25 -31.00
C ILE A 1113 2.75 -22.32 -32.20
N ARG A 1114 2.77 -22.86 -33.42
CA ARG A 1114 2.56 -22.11 -34.67
C ARG A 1114 1.05 -21.86 -34.88
N THR A 1115 0.69 -20.65 -35.32
CA THR A 1115 -0.69 -20.27 -35.67
C THR A 1115 -1.22 -21.07 -36.86
N GLU A 1116 -0.29 -21.53 -37.69
CA GLU A 1116 -0.49 -22.34 -38.88
C GLU A 1116 -0.78 -23.82 -38.52
N HIS A 1117 -0.31 -24.30 -37.36
CA HIS A 1117 -0.35 -25.71 -36.92
C HIS A 1117 -0.87 -25.86 -35.46
N LEU A 1118 -1.90 -25.09 -35.10
CA LEU A 1118 -2.36 -24.93 -33.71
C LEU A 1118 -2.70 -26.24 -32.99
N ILE A 1119 -3.27 -27.23 -33.68
CA ILE A 1119 -3.73 -28.48 -33.08
C ILE A 1119 -2.56 -29.46 -32.90
N GLU A 1120 -1.70 -29.53 -33.92
CA GLU A 1120 -0.52 -30.39 -34.00
C GLU A 1120 0.51 -29.97 -32.93
N ASP A 1121 0.81 -28.67 -32.88
CA ASP A 1121 1.81 -28.14 -31.96
C ASP A 1121 1.29 -28.13 -30.51
N TRP A 1122 0.00 -27.86 -30.26
CA TRP A 1122 -0.61 -28.02 -28.93
C TRP A 1122 -0.47 -29.47 -28.42
N ASN A 1123 -0.80 -30.45 -29.26
CA ASN A 1123 -0.66 -31.87 -28.91
C ASN A 1123 0.81 -32.27 -28.68
N SER A 1124 1.77 -31.56 -29.29
CA SER A 1124 3.19 -31.73 -29.02
C SER A 1124 3.62 -31.10 -27.68
N VAL A 1125 3.13 -29.90 -27.35
CA VAL A 1125 3.36 -29.24 -26.04
C VAL A 1125 2.77 -30.08 -24.90
N GLU A 1126 1.54 -30.56 -25.04
CA GLU A 1126 0.91 -31.53 -24.13
C GLU A 1126 1.83 -32.73 -23.87
N TYR A 1127 2.32 -33.38 -24.93
CA TYR A 1127 3.16 -34.57 -24.80
C TYR A 1127 4.52 -34.27 -24.13
N ASN A 1128 5.16 -33.14 -24.46
CA ASN A 1128 6.44 -32.75 -23.84
C ASN A 1128 6.29 -32.42 -22.35
N LEU A 1129 5.13 -31.92 -21.92
CA LEU A 1129 4.80 -31.72 -20.51
C LEU A 1129 4.41 -33.02 -19.77
N GLY A 1130 4.28 -34.15 -20.47
CA GLY A 1130 3.90 -35.46 -19.92
C GLY A 1130 2.43 -35.85 -20.13
N GLY A 1131 1.67 -35.06 -20.89
CA GLY A 1131 0.30 -35.32 -21.32
C GLY A 1131 0.19 -36.31 -22.49
N GLN A 1132 -0.99 -36.36 -23.12
CA GLN A 1132 -1.29 -37.30 -24.20
C GLN A 1132 -1.00 -36.69 -25.58
N LYS A 1133 -0.56 -37.51 -26.55
CA LYS A 1133 -0.24 -37.05 -27.93
C LYS A 1133 -1.44 -36.59 -28.78
N LYS A 1134 -2.68 -36.75 -28.31
CA LYS A 1134 -3.93 -36.51 -29.06
C LYS A 1134 -5.06 -36.02 -28.14
N VAL A 1135 -4.76 -35.03 -27.29
CA VAL A 1135 -5.70 -34.35 -26.41
C VAL A 1135 -6.73 -33.53 -27.21
N LEU A 1136 -6.30 -32.89 -28.29
CA LEU A 1136 -7.19 -32.17 -29.22
C LEU A 1136 -7.33 -32.97 -30.52
N GLY A 1137 -8.57 -33.31 -30.89
CA GLY A 1137 -8.91 -33.95 -32.17
C GLY A 1137 -9.16 -32.92 -33.29
N PRO A 1138 -9.18 -33.35 -34.57
CA PRO A 1138 -9.26 -32.45 -35.73
C PRO A 1138 -10.58 -31.66 -35.84
N ASN A 1139 -11.62 -32.06 -35.10
CA ASN A 1139 -12.93 -31.39 -35.06
C ASN A 1139 -13.11 -30.50 -33.81
N GLN A 1140 -12.05 -30.22 -33.05
CA GLN A 1140 -12.14 -29.52 -31.76
C GLN A 1140 -12.39 -28.01 -31.93
N MET A 1141 -13.45 -27.49 -31.32
CA MET A 1141 -13.84 -26.08 -31.40
C MET A 1141 -13.17 -25.18 -30.36
N VAL A 1142 -12.50 -25.74 -29.32
CA VAL A 1142 -11.83 -24.91 -28.29
C VAL A 1142 -10.76 -23.97 -28.89
N LEU A 1143 -10.07 -24.41 -29.95
CA LEU A 1143 -9.11 -23.58 -30.70
C LEU A 1143 -9.71 -22.98 -31.99
N SER A 1144 -11.03 -22.98 -32.18
CA SER A 1144 -11.65 -22.41 -33.40
C SER A 1144 -11.63 -20.88 -33.37
N HIS A 1145 -10.48 -20.32 -33.70
CA HIS A 1145 -10.27 -18.89 -33.87
C HIS A 1145 -11.10 -18.38 -35.06
N ASN A 1146 -12.11 -17.55 -34.77
CA ASN A 1146 -12.70 -16.65 -35.75
C ASN A 1146 -11.61 -15.67 -36.20
N ASN A 1147 -10.81 -16.08 -37.18
CA ASN A 1147 -9.66 -15.31 -37.67
C ASN A 1147 -10.15 -13.93 -38.08
N VAL A 1148 -9.79 -12.90 -37.30
CA VAL A 1148 -10.31 -11.53 -37.42
C VAL A 1148 -10.06 -10.97 -38.83
N ASN A 1149 -9.04 -11.50 -39.53
CA ASN A 1149 -8.79 -11.21 -40.93
C ASN A 1149 -9.98 -11.57 -41.86
N THR A 1150 -10.95 -12.40 -41.47
CA THR A 1150 -12.17 -12.67 -42.27
C THR A 1150 -13.16 -11.50 -42.26
N ALA A 1151 -13.18 -10.68 -41.20
CA ALA A 1151 -13.97 -9.45 -41.13
C ALA A 1151 -13.30 -8.28 -41.87
N SER A 1152 -11.97 -8.27 -41.98
CA SER A 1152 -11.23 -7.34 -42.85
C SER A 1152 -11.21 -7.89 -44.29
N GLY A 1153 -12.20 -7.49 -45.09
CA GLY A 1153 -12.38 -7.92 -46.48
C GLY A 1153 -11.10 -7.83 -47.31
N ASP A 1154 -10.93 -8.77 -48.26
CA ASP A 1154 -9.64 -9.30 -48.73
C ASP A 1154 -8.57 -8.29 -49.18
N LYS A 1155 -8.99 -7.08 -49.59
CA LYS A 1155 -8.10 -5.94 -49.87
C LYS A 1155 -7.16 -5.60 -48.70
N LEU A 1156 -7.56 -5.87 -47.45
CA LEU A 1156 -6.75 -5.61 -46.26
C LEU A 1156 -5.72 -6.72 -45.94
N LYS A 1157 -5.74 -7.84 -46.69
CA LYS A 1157 -4.77 -8.94 -46.58
C LYS A 1157 -3.73 -8.91 -47.71
N HIS A 1158 -4.11 -8.35 -48.85
CA HIS A 1158 -3.31 -8.41 -50.06
C HIS A 1158 -2.18 -7.37 -50.03
N LEU A 1159 -0.95 -7.83 -50.23
CA LEU A 1159 0.20 -7.00 -50.56
C LEU A 1159 0.57 -7.23 -52.03
N SER A 1160 0.94 -6.17 -52.73
CA SER A 1160 1.60 -6.29 -54.04
C SER A 1160 2.96 -6.99 -53.91
N ASP A 1161 3.51 -7.53 -55.00
CA ASP A 1161 4.83 -8.17 -54.97
C ASP A 1161 5.97 -7.21 -54.58
N GLU A 1162 5.88 -5.93 -54.97
CA GLU A 1162 6.81 -4.87 -54.53
C GLU A 1162 6.65 -4.63 -53.03
N SER A 1163 5.42 -4.42 -52.56
CA SER A 1163 5.11 -4.21 -51.14
C SER A 1163 5.60 -5.37 -50.28
N ARG A 1164 5.33 -6.61 -50.70
CA ARG A 1164 5.78 -7.84 -50.03
C ARG A 1164 7.29 -7.88 -49.96
N THR A 1165 8.00 -7.58 -51.05
CA THR A 1165 9.47 -7.53 -51.06
C THR A 1165 10.02 -6.47 -50.09
N LEU A 1166 9.48 -5.24 -50.11
CA LEU A 1166 9.89 -4.14 -49.22
C LEU A 1166 9.65 -4.46 -47.73
N ILE A 1167 8.50 -5.07 -47.42
CA ILE A 1167 8.16 -5.49 -46.06
C ILE A 1167 9.04 -6.66 -45.61
N CYS A 1168 9.31 -7.64 -46.48
CA CYS A 1168 10.20 -8.75 -46.16
C CYS A 1168 11.63 -8.28 -45.90
N GLU A 1169 12.21 -7.41 -46.76
CA GLU A 1169 13.56 -6.85 -46.55
C GLU A 1169 13.66 -6.18 -45.17
N LYS A 1170 12.66 -5.35 -44.79
CA LYS A 1170 12.64 -4.68 -43.49
C LYS A 1170 12.36 -5.63 -42.32
N LEU A 1171 11.54 -6.66 -42.52
CA LEU A 1171 11.28 -7.71 -41.53
C LEU A 1171 12.40 -8.73 -41.36
N CYS A 1172 13.50 -8.65 -42.13
CA CYS A 1172 14.57 -9.65 -42.08
C CYS A 1172 15.01 -9.99 -40.64
N ASN A 1173 15.22 -9.01 -39.77
CA ASN A 1173 15.65 -9.24 -38.38
C ASN A 1173 14.58 -9.98 -37.56
N GLU A 1174 13.31 -9.62 -37.72
CA GLU A 1174 12.17 -10.29 -37.09
C GLU A 1174 11.98 -11.73 -37.62
N ILE A 1175 12.28 -11.96 -38.91
CA ILE A 1175 12.31 -13.29 -39.54
C ILE A 1175 13.46 -14.14 -38.96
N GLN A 1176 14.65 -13.58 -38.72
CA GLN A 1176 15.72 -14.33 -38.05
C GLN A 1176 15.39 -14.63 -36.58
N MET A 1177 14.69 -13.74 -35.87
CA MET A 1177 14.21 -14.03 -34.51
C MET A 1177 13.14 -15.14 -34.50
N TYR A 1178 12.20 -15.13 -35.44
CA TYR A 1178 11.25 -16.23 -35.64
C TYR A 1178 11.96 -17.56 -35.95
N LYS A 1179 12.93 -17.56 -36.89
CA LYS A 1179 13.77 -18.74 -37.19
C LYS A 1179 14.52 -19.24 -35.95
N LYS A 1180 15.01 -18.34 -35.10
CA LYS A 1180 15.69 -18.67 -33.84
C LYS A 1180 14.74 -19.26 -32.78
N ILE A 1181 13.51 -18.77 -32.67
CA ILE A 1181 12.47 -19.35 -31.79
C ILE A 1181 12.16 -20.79 -32.24
N LEU A 1182 11.88 -21.00 -33.54
CA LEU A 1182 11.61 -22.34 -34.08
C LEU A 1182 12.77 -23.32 -33.84
N ARG A 1183 14.01 -22.92 -34.15
CA ARG A 1183 15.21 -23.76 -33.99
C ARG A 1183 15.57 -24.07 -32.53
N ASN A 1184 15.12 -23.24 -31.59
CA ASN A 1184 15.31 -23.46 -30.15
C ASN A 1184 14.15 -24.26 -29.51
N SER A 1185 13.11 -24.61 -30.28
CA SER A 1185 11.87 -25.19 -29.75
C SER A 1185 11.96 -26.70 -29.56
N ILE A 1186 11.81 -27.19 -28.32
CA ILE A 1186 11.98 -28.64 -28.04
C ILE A 1186 10.82 -29.52 -28.54
N ASN A 1187 9.64 -28.93 -28.82
CA ASN A 1187 8.44 -29.67 -29.23
C ASN A 1187 8.22 -29.71 -30.76
N LEU A 1188 9.18 -29.22 -31.55
CA LEU A 1188 9.14 -29.26 -33.02
C LEU A 1188 10.26 -30.18 -33.55
N SER A 1189 9.93 -31.00 -34.55
CA SER A 1189 10.93 -31.77 -35.31
C SER A 1189 11.72 -30.90 -36.28
N GLU A 1190 12.88 -31.37 -36.75
CA GLU A 1190 13.62 -30.69 -37.81
C GLU A 1190 12.75 -30.54 -39.08
N GLU A 1191 11.89 -31.51 -39.36
CA GLU A 1191 10.91 -31.47 -40.45
C GLU A 1191 9.88 -30.33 -40.28
N GLN A 1192 9.32 -30.12 -39.08
CA GLN A 1192 8.37 -29.01 -38.82
C GLN A 1192 9.06 -27.63 -38.83
N VAL A 1193 10.29 -27.55 -38.31
CA VAL A 1193 11.11 -26.32 -38.40
C VAL A 1193 11.46 -26.02 -39.86
N LYS A 1194 11.73 -27.06 -40.66
CA LYS A 1194 11.99 -26.95 -42.10
C LYS A 1194 10.74 -26.58 -42.89
N GLU A 1195 9.59 -27.18 -42.62
CA GLU A 1195 8.28 -26.84 -43.19
C GLU A 1195 8.02 -25.33 -43.06
N SER A 1196 8.05 -24.79 -41.84
CA SER A 1196 7.76 -23.38 -41.62
C SER A 1196 8.82 -22.40 -42.15
N ILE A 1197 10.07 -22.83 -42.34
CA ILE A 1197 11.15 -21.95 -42.87
C ILE A 1197 11.32 -22.08 -44.40
N ILE A 1198 11.18 -23.26 -44.97
CA ILE A 1198 11.50 -23.56 -46.38
C ILE A 1198 10.25 -23.67 -47.24
N GLU A 1199 9.10 -24.02 -46.67
CA GLU A 1199 7.87 -24.25 -47.43
C GLU A 1199 6.92 -23.06 -47.20
N GLU A 1200 6.59 -22.72 -45.95
CA GLU A 1200 5.70 -21.60 -45.62
C GLU A 1200 6.38 -20.22 -45.78
N MET A 1201 7.52 -19.97 -45.11
CA MET A 1201 8.19 -18.66 -45.15
C MET A 1201 8.80 -18.34 -46.52
N MET A 1202 9.24 -19.34 -47.31
CA MET A 1202 9.76 -19.05 -48.65
C MET A 1202 8.68 -18.64 -49.65
N GLU A 1203 7.39 -18.96 -49.41
CA GLU A 1203 6.30 -18.43 -50.23
C GLU A 1203 6.06 -16.94 -49.94
N SER A 1204 6.19 -16.50 -48.68
CA SER A 1204 6.02 -15.09 -48.31
C SER A 1204 7.28 -14.23 -48.54
N CYS A 1205 8.42 -14.65 -47.99
CA CYS A 1205 9.70 -13.92 -47.96
C CYS A 1205 10.88 -14.80 -48.44
N PRO A 1206 10.99 -15.11 -49.75
CA PRO A 1206 11.93 -16.11 -50.31
C PRO A 1206 13.42 -15.79 -50.17
N VAL A 1207 13.79 -14.54 -49.87
CA VAL A 1207 15.19 -14.11 -49.72
C VAL A 1207 15.61 -14.22 -48.25
N GLU A 1208 14.79 -13.71 -47.35
CA GLU A 1208 15.05 -13.58 -45.91
C GLU A 1208 14.90 -14.93 -45.19
N ALA A 1209 13.98 -15.78 -45.65
CA ALA A 1209 13.89 -17.17 -45.23
C ALA A 1209 15.23 -17.92 -45.42
N LYS A 1210 15.87 -17.72 -46.57
CA LYS A 1210 17.15 -18.34 -46.95
C LYS A 1210 18.37 -17.64 -46.37
N SER A 1211 18.28 -16.35 -46.08
CA SER A 1211 19.37 -15.61 -45.45
C SER A 1211 19.50 -15.96 -43.98
N GLU A 1212 20.74 -16.04 -43.50
CA GLU A 1212 21.08 -16.16 -42.07
C GLU A 1212 21.60 -14.83 -41.48
N GLN A 1213 21.64 -13.76 -42.28
CA GLN A 1213 22.07 -12.42 -41.89
C GLN A 1213 21.20 -11.35 -42.55
N CYS A 1214 21.10 -10.19 -41.91
CA CYS A 1214 20.33 -9.04 -42.42
C CYS A 1214 21.25 -7.88 -42.79
N LYS A 1215 20.78 -7.06 -43.71
CA LYS A 1215 21.44 -5.84 -44.21
C LYS A 1215 21.46 -4.75 -43.13
N ASP A 1216 20.32 -4.54 -42.48
CA ASP A 1216 20.19 -3.67 -41.32
C ASP A 1216 20.61 -4.46 -40.05
N PRO A 1217 21.41 -3.88 -39.13
CA PRO A 1217 21.74 -4.53 -37.87
C PRO A 1217 20.49 -4.73 -37.01
N LEU A 1218 20.53 -5.72 -36.11
CA LEU A 1218 19.49 -5.95 -35.12
C LEU A 1218 19.35 -4.70 -34.22
N PRO A 1219 18.15 -4.12 -34.03
CA PRO A 1219 18.00 -2.90 -33.23
C PRO A 1219 18.38 -3.08 -31.76
N ASP A 1220 19.01 -2.08 -31.15
CA ASP A 1220 19.20 -2.04 -29.69
C ASP A 1220 17.86 -1.77 -28.99
N ILE A 1221 17.39 -2.76 -28.22
CA ILE A 1221 16.17 -2.67 -27.42
C ILE A 1221 16.44 -2.58 -25.91
N THR A 1222 17.68 -2.32 -25.47
CA THR A 1222 18.06 -2.29 -24.05
C THR A 1222 17.15 -1.37 -23.22
N ASN A 1223 16.88 -0.14 -23.69
CA ASN A 1223 15.98 0.79 -23.00
C ASN A 1223 14.51 0.29 -22.94
N LYS A 1224 14.08 -0.48 -23.94
CA LYS A 1224 12.73 -1.07 -24.04
C LYS A 1224 12.58 -2.28 -23.12
N LEU A 1225 13.63 -3.08 -22.96
CA LEU A 1225 13.74 -4.12 -21.94
C LEU A 1225 13.74 -3.51 -20.53
N VAL A 1226 14.64 -2.56 -20.24
CA VAL A 1226 14.68 -1.81 -18.95
C VAL A 1226 13.29 -1.30 -18.54
N ASN A 1227 12.62 -0.59 -19.44
CA ASN A 1227 11.30 0.02 -19.17
C ASN A 1227 10.14 -0.98 -19.01
N SER A 1228 10.33 -2.28 -19.29
CA SER A 1228 9.24 -3.28 -19.34
C SER A 1228 9.50 -4.56 -18.52
N ARG A 1229 10.77 -4.93 -18.28
CA ARG A 1229 11.18 -6.04 -17.41
C ARG A 1229 11.46 -5.61 -15.96
N GLY A 1230 11.46 -4.30 -15.68
CA GLY A 1230 11.94 -3.75 -14.41
C GLY A 1230 13.44 -3.91 -14.18
N TYR A 1231 14.20 -4.33 -15.21
CA TYR A 1231 15.66 -4.35 -15.14
C TYR A 1231 16.16 -2.94 -14.88
N LEU A 1232 16.78 -2.73 -13.71
CA LEU A 1232 17.52 -1.50 -13.42
C LEU A 1232 18.50 -1.23 -14.56
N LYS A 1233 18.70 0.05 -14.91
CA LYS A 1233 19.78 0.40 -15.83
C LYS A 1233 21.08 -0.16 -15.27
N LYS A 1234 21.75 -0.96 -16.08
CA LYS A 1234 23.10 -1.43 -15.82
C LYS A 1234 24.02 -0.26 -16.08
N ASP A 1235 24.22 0.59 -15.08
CA ASP A 1235 25.16 1.72 -15.17
C ASP A 1235 26.52 1.21 -15.66
N ASP A 1236 27.18 1.99 -16.52
CA ASP A 1236 28.33 1.57 -17.35
C ASP A 1236 29.65 1.41 -16.56
N GLY A 1237 29.61 0.63 -15.47
CA GLY A 1237 30.69 0.41 -14.53
C GLY A 1237 30.60 -0.96 -13.84
N ILE A 1238 31.34 -1.93 -14.39
CA ILE A 1238 31.64 -3.27 -13.85
C ILE A 1238 30.53 -4.33 -14.00
N SER A 1239 30.93 -5.45 -14.61
CA SER A 1239 30.08 -6.65 -14.77
C SER A 1239 30.23 -7.60 -13.57
N ARG A 1240 29.11 -8.10 -13.04
CA ARG A 1240 29.06 -9.33 -12.22
C ARG A 1240 27.87 -10.21 -12.61
N MET A 1241 27.95 -11.47 -12.16
CA MET A 1241 27.27 -12.62 -12.76
C MET A 1241 25.86 -12.87 -12.22
N VAL A 1242 25.03 -13.51 -13.05
CA VAL A 1242 23.81 -14.21 -12.65
C VAL A 1242 24.17 -15.33 -11.65
N PRO A 1243 23.54 -15.39 -10.46
CA PRO A 1243 23.51 -16.59 -9.65
C PRO A 1243 22.44 -17.55 -10.22
N SER A 1244 22.81 -18.81 -10.46
CA SER A 1244 21.85 -19.86 -10.79
C SER A 1244 21.11 -20.33 -9.53
N SER A 1245 19.78 -20.27 -9.57
CA SER A 1245 18.86 -21.05 -8.75
C SER A 1245 17.82 -21.67 -9.67
#